data_AF-A0A1I2HBX7-F1
#
_entry.id   AF-A0A1I2HBX7-F1
#
_cell.length_a   1.000
_cell.length_b   1.000
_cell.length_c   1.000
_cell.angle_alpha   90.00
_cell.angle_beta   90.00
_cell.angle_gamma   90.00
#
_symmetry.space_group_name_H-M   'P 1'
#
loop_
_entity.id
_entity.type
_entity.pdbx_description
1 polymer ?
#
loop_
_entity_poly.entity_id
_entity_poly.type
_entity_poly.pdbx_seq_one_letter_code
_entity_poly.pdbx_strand_id
1 'polypeptide(L)'
;MADEPKEGGNRSGRKSTAKPTRNKNASGSDAALRTSGSERSLTATDGATPEVAAVPVVGIGASAGGIEALSLFFDVMPTDSGCAFVIVLHLDPKRESELAHILSAKTTMPVVQVQDGMRLAANHVYVIAPDTDLKVSDGGLHVSKPTDPRGHRHPVDVLFSSLAADQHERAIAIVLSGTGRNGTEGLRDIRAEGGMSLVQSPETAKFDGMPRSAISADMADHVLAIEKMPETLLAFRRHGYVAGSDEIEVTSPDGQATLGHLLELLRARGGHDFRGYKQSTLRRRVHRRLGLRNIETLDEYMDELRTSSDEVATLVGDLLISVTGFFRDAEAWKALAELVIAPMVAERETGASIRVWTTACSTGEEAYSLAMLVTEHAEAAGKHFDLKVFATDAQEINLRKARDGIYPAAAMTGFPAPRLTRFFEKLDGSYQVSKELRDMVVFAPHNLLRDPPFSRLDLLSCRNFLIYLEPDAQQRIIALCHFALRQGGHLFIGNAETIGKHEDLFETVSKKWRLFRRVGSTRHDLIEASPSRDRSEPGTNESPSSPRLEPPTSAAEMARRALLERYAPASVLIDQSGRVLYFHGATRDYLENPSGEPTRDLLTMVRGGLAARLRAAIREASKENRSVTVNARIRESETARSVAMTVMPLPASPQGGVLLVSFAPGVPQADPTPSPPREDAGDASSGERALLEELRETRAELNNTIEYQETTNEELKAANEEAISMNEELQSTNEELETSKEELQSFNEELNTVNGQLQHKIGELETTTDNLNNLLAGSDTATLFLDKKCRIRWFAPATRDLFDFVGSDIGRPISHFAQKFADENLLQDVETVLEKLSPVEAEVRSDTGRWYVRRVLPYRTQDNRIAGVVVTFSDITERKRDADSVDRARAYSETIVRTVQHPLLVLDSDLRVQTANKAFRELFAVFDEEPKGQIIFELGSGEWNDPPLRALLDEVLSEDEDIHNFEVEQEFHLTGRRSMLLTACKLRQEGDLDDLILIAIEDVTERKRFDEHREVLVGELNHRIKNVMATVQAIASQTLKSATSMEEARATFGSRLIALGKSHDLLTRENWGGADLRNIVKDTVEPLSGGSNRFRIEGPHLWLAPSAALSIAMALHELATNAAKYGALATEDGQVDIRWQLVGDGKDRRLSLRWSESGGPPVIPPTRKGFGSVLVQSVLATELGGKVDVVYETSGVVCKIDAPMPDGQEKGETS
;
A
#
# COMPACT_ATOMS: atom_id res chain seq x y z
N MET A 1 -55.06 -19.85 -27.57
CA MET A 1 -56.25 -19.02 -27.85
C MET A 1 -55.93 -17.59 -27.41
N ALA A 2 -56.61 -16.59 -27.94
CA ALA A 2 -56.47 -15.19 -27.51
C ALA A 2 -57.10 -14.99 -26.09
N ASP A 3 -56.92 -13.88 -25.36
CA ASP A 3 -56.31 -12.59 -25.74
C ASP A 3 -55.77 -11.80 -24.53
N GLU A 4 -55.08 -10.68 -24.84
CA GLU A 4 -54.99 -9.34 -24.19
C GLU A 4 -55.81 -8.95 -22.91
N PRO A 5 -55.58 -7.76 -22.26
CA PRO A 5 -54.34 -6.94 -22.11
C PRO A 5 -54.22 -6.13 -20.76
N LYS A 6 -53.24 -5.20 -20.69
CA LYS A 6 -53.09 -4.01 -19.78
C LYS A 6 -52.59 -4.31 -18.34
N GLU A 7 -51.94 -3.38 -17.62
CA GLU A 7 -51.87 -1.90 -17.75
C GLU A 7 -50.53 -1.26 -17.27
N GLY A 8 -50.17 -0.07 -17.80
CA GLY A 8 -49.33 1.01 -17.21
C GLY A 8 -47.94 0.75 -16.56
N GLY A 9 -46.87 1.49 -16.95
CA GLY A 9 -45.52 1.29 -16.33
C GLY A 9 -44.46 2.42 -16.32
N ASN A 10 -44.31 3.23 -17.39
CA ASN A 10 -43.46 4.45 -17.46
C ASN A 10 -41.90 4.31 -17.62
N ARG A 11 -41.29 5.37 -18.20
CA ARG A 11 -39.86 5.80 -18.27
C ARG A 11 -38.75 4.94 -18.94
N SER A 12 -38.42 5.38 -20.16
CA SER A 12 -37.10 5.93 -20.57
C SER A 12 -35.80 5.10 -20.38
N GLY A 13 -35.33 4.44 -21.46
CA GLY A 13 -33.97 3.88 -21.56
C GLY A 13 -32.91 4.87 -22.10
N ARG A 14 -31.87 4.36 -22.79
CA ARG A 14 -30.90 5.18 -23.55
C ARG A 14 -30.23 4.41 -24.73
N LYS A 15 -29.71 5.18 -25.69
CA LYS A 15 -28.87 4.77 -26.86
C LYS A 15 -27.39 4.62 -26.39
N SER A 16 -26.36 4.25 -27.17
CA SER A 16 -26.13 4.12 -28.63
C SER A 16 -24.91 3.19 -28.88
N THR A 17 -24.97 2.13 -29.68
CA THR A 17 -24.57 2.03 -31.12
C THR A 17 -23.19 2.55 -31.55
N ALA A 18 -22.38 1.66 -32.17
CA ALA A 18 -21.46 1.88 -33.30
C ALA A 18 -21.14 0.49 -33.90
N LYS A 19 -20.92 0.20 -35.19
CA LYS A 19 -20.82 0.94 -36.49
C LYS A 19 -21.99 0.44 -37.43
N PRO A 20 -22.09 0.63 -38.79
CA PRO A 20 -21.11 1.11 -39.78
C PRO A 20 -21.58 1.93 -41.03
N THR A 21 -20.57 2.44 -41.77
CA THR A 21 -20.46 2.67 -43.25
C THR A 21 -21.46 3.48 -44.11
N ARG A 22 -20.86 4.27 -45.03
CA ARG A 22 -21.26 4.61 -46.42
C ARG A 22 -22.28 5.75 -46.72
N ASN A 23 -21.70 6.92 -47.06
CA ASN A 23 -21.67 7.49 -48.44
C ASN A 23 -22.99 7.77 -49.21
N LYS A 24 -23.33 9.08 -49.41
CA LYS A 24 -23.49 9.70 -50.76
C LYS A 24 -23.83 11.21 -50.80
N ASN A 25 -23.46 11.80 -51.95
CA ASN A 25 -23.57 13.17 -52.49
C ASN A 25 -24.94 13.89 -52.42
N ALA A 26 -24.90 15.24 -52.31
CA ALA A 26 -25.64 16.26 -53.11
C ALA A 26 -25.41 17.67 -52.47
N SER A 27 -24.75 18.67 -53.08
CA SER A 27 -25.18 19.60 -54.16
C SER A 27 -26.48 20.38 -53.86
N GLY A 28 -26.54 21.73 -53.86
CA GLY A 28 -25.52 22.75 -54.19
C GLY A 28 -25.79 24.10 -53.49
N SER A 29 -24.95 25.13 -53.67
CA SER A 29 -25.04 26.18 -54.73
C SER A 29 -25.97 27.37 -54.36
N ASP A 30 -25.58 28.64 -54.46
CA ASP A 30 -24.26 29.24 -54.79
C ASP A 30 -24.26 30.76 -54.44
N ALA A 31 -23.07 31.40 -54.52
CA ALA A 31 -22.81 32.84 -54.73
C ALA A 31 -23.12 33.83 -53.59
N ALA A 32 -22.39 34.93 -53.40
CA ALA A 32 -21.02 35.37 -53.79
C ALA A 32 -20.69 36.64 -52.93
N LEU A 33 -19.57 37.40 -53.03
CA LEU A 33 -18.86 37.93 -54.20
C LEU A 33 -17.63 38.76 -53.72
N ARG A 34 -16.46 38.65 -54.40
CA ARG A 34 -15.30 39.61 -54.39
C ARG A 34 -14.51 39.80 -53.06
N THR A 35 -13.22 40.17 -53.06
CA THR A 35 -12.23 40.38 -54.15
C THR A 35 -10.82 39.97 -53.71
N SER A 36 -9.98 39.55 -54.65
CA SER A 36 -8.56 39.22 -54.44
C SER A 36 -7.62 40.37 -54.89
N GLY A 37 -6.33 40.31 -54.50
CA GLY A 37 -5.26 40.95 -55.29
C GLY A 37 -4.07 41.53 -54.52
N SER A 38 -3.06 40.71 -54.21
CA SER A 38 -1.68 40.93 -54.68
C SER A 38 -0.78 39.76 -54.24
N GLU A 39 0.17 39.38 -55.09
CA GLU A 39 1.06 38.23 -54.89
C GLU A 39 2.48 38.68 -54.53
N ARG A 40 3.23 37.84 -53.80
CA ARG A 40 4.38 37.13 -54.39
C ARG A 40 4.90 36.01 -53.50
N SER A 41 5.24 34.90 -54.14
CA SER A 41 5.81 33.70 -53.52
C SER A 41 7.34 33.67 -53.68
N LEU A 42 8.04 33.10 -52.70
CA LEU A 42 9.26 32.32 -52.94
C LEU A 42 9.38 31.23 -51.85
N THR A 43 9.90 30.08 -52.26
CA THR A 43 9.70 28.76 -51.63
C THR A 43 10.51 28.45 -50.38
N ALA A 44 9.85 27.80 -49.42
CA ALA A 44 10.29 26.63 -48.63
C ALA A 44 11.55 26.70 -47.73
N THR A 45 11.31 26.54 -46.43
CA THR A 45 12.01 25.60 -45.52
C THR A 45 11.01 25.12 -44.47
N ASP A 46 11.19 23.92 -43.93
CA ASP A 46 10.33 23.39 -42.86
C ASP A 46 10.40 24.24 -41.58
N GLY A 47 9.25 24.42 -40.94
CA GLY A 47 9.12 25.13 -39.67
C GLY A 47 7.95 24.55 -38.89
N ALA A 48 8.24 23.95 -37.73
CA ALA A 48 7.22 23.38 -36.87
C ALA A 48 6.28 24.48 -36.34
N THR A 49 4.99 24.16 -36.20
CA THR A 49 4.05 24.98 -35.43
C THR A 49 4.51 24.98 -33.97
N PRO A 50 4.77 26.15 -33.35
CA PRO A 50 5.18 26.19 -31.95
C PRO A 50 4.05 25.68 -31.05
N GLU A 51 4.38 24.83 -30.09
CA GLU A 51 3.44 24.37 -29.08
C GLU A 51 3.02 25.53 -28.17
N VAL A 52 1.73 25.60 -27.85
CA VAL A 52 1.20 26.61 -26.94
C VAL A 52 1.42 26.12 -25.52
N ALA A 53 2.48 26.62 -24.87
CA ALA A 53 2.76 26.33 -23.48
C ALA A 53 1.54 26.64 -22.59
N ALA A 54 1.07 25.63 -21.85
CA ALA A 54 -0.12 25.77 -21.00
C ALA A 54 0.15 26.75 -19.84
N VAL A 55 -0.78 27.69 -19.64
CA VAL A 55 -0.67 28.75 -18.63
C VAL A 55 -1.01 28.19 -17.24
N PRO A 56 -0.10 28.25 -16.24
CA PRO A 56 -0.41 27.80 -14.88
C PRO A 56 -1.54 28.60 -14.24
N VAL A 57 -2.46 27.92 -13.57
CA VAL A 57 -3.71 28.49 -13.06
C VAL A 57 -3.72 28.47 -11.53
N VAL A 58 -4.01 29.64 -10.95
CA VAL A 58 -4.04 29.89 -9.50
C VAL A 58 -5.48 30.08 -9.06
N GLY A 59 -6.08 29.06 -8.44
CA GLY A 59 -7.39 29.17 -7.81
C GLY A 59 -7.28 29.89 -6.46
N ILE A 60 -8.08 30.94 -6.23
CA ILE A 60 -8.13 31.63 -4.94
C ILE A 60 -9.53 31.53 -4.34
N GLY A 61 -9.62 30.92 -3.15
CA GLY A 61 -10.85 30.76 -2.38
C GLY A 61 -10.89 31.67 -1.16
N ALA A 62 -11.98 32.42 -1.01
CA ALA A 62 -12.17 33.32 0.13
C ALA A 62 -13.66 33.50 0.51
N SER A 63 -13.91 34.08 1.68
CA SER A 63 -15.27 34.35 2.19
C SER A 63 -15.28 35.69 2.97
N ALA A 64 -15.79 35.72 4.20
CA ALA A 64 -15.75 36.90 5.07
C ALA A 64 -14.32 37.47 5.22
N GLY A 65 -14.15 38.77 4.99
CA GLY A 65 -12.84 39.44 4.95
C GLY A 65 -12.01 39.21 3.67
N GLY A 66 -12.45 38.32 2.77
CA GLY A 66 -11.70 37.91 1.59
C GLY A 66 -11.35 39.04 0.61
N ILE A 67 -12.18 40.06 0.47
CA ILE A 67 -11.92 41.20 -0.44
C ILE A 67 -10.69 42.01 0.01
N GLU A 68 -10.50 42.15 1.31
CA GLU A 68 -9.39 42.86 1.94
C GLU A 68 -8.10 42.05 1.81
N ALA A 69 -8.17 40.74 2.03
CA ALA A 69 -7.06 39.80 1.79
C ALA A 69 -6.64 39.74 0.31
N LEU A 70 -7.59 39.71 -0.62
CA LEU A 70 -7.30 39.78 -2.06
C LEU A 70 -6.70 41.12 -2.48
N SER A 71 -7.15 42.23 -1.87
CA SER A 71 -6.57 43.55 -2.14
C SER A 71 -5.09 43.58 -1.74
N LEU A 72 -4.76 43.11 -0.52
CA LEU A 72 -3.39 42.97 -0.03
C LEU A 72 -2.54 42.04 -0.91
N PHE A 73 -3.10 40.93 -1.40
CA PHE A 73 -2.41 40.01 -2.29
C PHE A 73 -2.05 40.68 -3.63
N PHE A 74 -3.01 41.35 -4.27
CA PHE A 74 -2.80 42.00 -5.57
C PHE A 74 -2.05 43.33 -5.51
N ASP A 75 -1.97 43.98 -4.34
CA ASP A 75 -1.06 45.12 -4.09
C ASP A 75 0.43 44.71 -4.16
N VAL A 76 0.74 43.43 -3.88
CA VAL A 76 2.11 42.89 -3.83
C VAL A 76 2.44 41.99 -5.03
N MET A 77 1.43 41.39 -5.69
CA MET A 77 1.60 40.45 -6.79
C MET A 77 2.15 41.11 -8.08
N PRO A 78 3.32 40.68 -8.61
CA PRO A 78 3.84 41.17 -9.88
C PRO A 78 2.90 40.94 -11.07
N THR A 79 2.83 41.93 -11.96
CA THR A 79 1.87 41.98 -13.09
C THR A 79 2.31 41.17 -14.31
N ASP A 80 3.56 40.69 -14.29
CA ASP A 80 4.17 39.79 -15.26
C ASP A 80 4.28 38.33 -14.77
N SER A 81 3.54 37.98 -13.70
CA SER A 81 3.54 36.69 -13.00
C SER A 81 3.61 35.42 -13.85
N GLY A 82 3.03 35.45 -15.06
CA GLY A 82 2.84 34.31 -15.96
C GLY A 82 1.71 33.36 -15.56
N CYS A 83 0.89 33.72 -14.57
CA CYS A 83 -0.24 32.93 -14.08
C CYS A 83 -1.59 33.48 -14.56
N ALA A 84 -2.61 32.61 -14.59
CA ALA A 84 -4.01 33.02 -14.64
C ALA A 84 -4.64 32.87 -13.24
N PHE A 85 -5.22 33.93 -12.67
CA PHE A 85 -5.83 33.89 -11.34
C PHE A 85 -7.33 33.68 -11.44
N VAL A 86 -7.91 32.70 -10.75
CA VAL A 86 -9.34 32.38 -10.78
C VAL A 86 -9.92 32.50 -9.36
N ILE A 87 -10.71 33.54 -9.12
CA ILE A 87 -11.17 33.94 -7.79
C ILE A 87 -12.62 33.48 -7.57
N VAL A 88 -12.82 32.72 -6.50
CA VAL A 88 -14.14 32.31 -6.00
C VAL A 88 -14.36 32.86 -4.59
N LEU A 89 -15.37 33.72 -4.48
CA LEU A 89 -15.81 34.35 -3.24
C LEU A 89 -17.25 33.97 -2.92
N HIS A 90 -17.54 33.68 -1.65
CA HIS A 90 -18.91 33.44 -1.20
C HIS A 90 -19.67 34.77 -1.03
N LEU A 91 -20.31 35.24 -2.11
CA LEU A 91 -21.04 36.52 -2.18
C LEU A 91 -22.55 36.36 -1.95
N ASP A 92 -23.21 37.40 -1.41
CA ASP A 92 -24.68 37.46 -1.31
C ASP A 92 -25.29 37.68 -2.71
N PRO A 93 -26.13 36.75 -3.23
CA PRO A 93 -26.80 36.87 -4.53
C PRO A 93 -27.74 38.07 -4.71
N LYS A 94 -27.96 38.90 -3.69
CA LYS A 94 -28.72 40.16 -3.77
C LYS A 94 -27.86 41.40 -4.07
N ARG A 95 -26.53 41.26 -4.20
CA ARG A 95 -25.64 42.36 -4.59
C ARG A 95 -25.03 42.12 -5.96
N GLU A 96 -24.98 43.17 -6.77
CA GLU A 96 -24.07 43.20 -7.92
C GLU A 96 -22.63 43.23 -7.42
N SER A 97 -21.73 42.51 -8.11
CA SER A 97 -20.37 42.27 -7.63
C SER A 97 -19.39 43.32 -8.16
N GLU A 98 -19.25 44.44 -7.44
CA GLU A 98 -18.21 45.45 -7.70
C GLU A 98 -16.77 44.91 -7.51
N LEU A 99 -16.61 43.65 -7.09
CA LEU A 99 -15.32 42.98 -6.84
C LEU A 99 -14.33 43.12 -8.00
N ALA A 100 -14.78 42.98 -9.25
CA ALA A 100 -13.90 43.17 -10.42
C ALA A 100 -13.38 44.61 -10.52
N HIS A 101 -14.22 45.60 -10.22
CA HIS A 101 -13.85 47.01 -10.17
C HIS A 101 -12.89 47.31 -9.00
N ILE A 102 -13.16 46.78 -7.81
CA ILE A 102 -12.29 46.91 -6.62
C ILE A 102 -10.88 46.36 -6.91
N LEU A 103 -10.75 45.16 -7.48
CA LEU A 103 -9.45 44.56 -7.78
C LEU A 103 -8.74 45.27 -8.95
N SER A 104 -9.47 45.78 -9.94
CA SER A 104 -8.89 46.57 -11.04
C SER A 104 -8.27 47.90 -10.59
N ALA A 105 -8.59 48.36 -9.38
CA ALA A 105 -7.94 49.51 -8.75
C ALA A 105 -6.66 49.16 -7.99
N LYS A 106 -6.31 47.86 -7.83
CA LYS A 106 -5.09 47.41 -7.13
C LYS A 106 -4.04 46.75 -8.01
N THR A 107 -4.43 46.16 -9.15
CA THR A 107 -3.47 45.58 -10.12
C THR A 107 -3.72 46.10 -11.53
N THR A 108 -2.66 46.18 -12.34
CA THR A 108 -2.76 46.48 -13.78
C THR A 108 -3.01 45.23 -14.64
N MET A 109 -3.05 44.04 -14.03
CA MET A 109 -3.53 42.83 -14.72
C MET A 109 -5.02 42.98 -15.06
N PRO A 110 -5.49 42.61 -16.26
CA PRO A 110 -6.91 42.73 -16.61
C PRO A 110 -7.80 41.89 -15.71
N VAL A 111 -8.72 42.54 -15.00
CA VAL A 111 -9.71 41.88 -14.13
C VAL A 111 -11.03 41.74 -14.88
N VAL A 112 -11.50 40.51 -15.06
CA VAL A 112 -12.64 40.16 -15.91
C VAL A 112 -13.63 39.27 -15.15
N GLN A 113 -14.92 39.58 -15.23
CA GLN A 113 -15.98 38.71 -14.71
C GLN A 113 -16.20 37.52 -15.66
N VAL A 114 -16.18 36.30 -15.12
CA VAL A 114 -16.23 35.06 -15.92
C VAL A 114 -17.57 34.88 -16.64
N GLN A 115 -17.48 34.45 -17.90
CA GLN A 115 -18.59 33.97 -18.71
C GLN A 115 -18.27 32.54 -19.18
N ASP A 116 -19.30 31.73 -19.44
CA ASP A 116 -19.12 30.32 -19.84
C ASP A 116 -18.36 30.20 -21.17
N GLY A 117 -17.35 29.33 -21.21
CA GLY A 117 -16.50 29.12 -22.39
C GLY A 117 -15.36 30.14 -22.58
N MET A 118 -15.12 31.04 -21.61
CA MET A 118 -13.92 31.88 -21.63
C MET A 118 -12.64 31.04 -21.53
N ARG A 119 -11.63 31.33 -22.36
CA ARG A 119 -10.29 30.75 -22.24
C ARG A 119 -9.42 31.51 -21.24
N LEU A 120 -8.57 30.77 -20.53
CA LEU A 120 -7.58 31.33 -19.62
C LEU A 120 -6.39 31.93 -20.38
N ALA A 121 -5.85 33.03 -19.86
CA ALA A 121 -4.70 33.75 -20.38
C ALA A 121 -3.78 34.17 -19.22
N ALA A 122 -2.47 34.22 -19.48
CA ALA A 122 -1.49 34.65 -18.49
C ALA A 122 -1.65 36.13 -18.13
N ASN A 123 -1.30 36.50 -16.89
CA ASN A 123 -1.39 37.85 -16.33
C ASN A 123 -2.82 38.42 -16.32
N HIS A 124 -3.83 37.57 -16.15
CA HIS A 124 -5.25 37.94 -16.06
C HIS A 124 -5.87 37.46 -14.75
N VAL A 125 -6.88 38.20 -14.27
CA VAL A 125 -7.63 37.90 -13.06
C VAL A 125 -9.10 37.67 -13.40
N TYR A 126 -9.59 36.47 -13.13
CA TYR A 126 -10.93 35.99 -13.47
C TYR A 126 -11.79 35.91 -12.21
N VAL A 127 -12.95 36.56 -12.23
CA VAL A 127 -13.84 36.70 -11.06
C VAL A 127 -15.17 36.01 -11.30
N ILE A 128 -15.55 35.06 -10.44
CA ILE A 128 -16.84 34.34 -10.56
C ILE A 128 -18.06 35.28 -10.47
N ALA A 129 -19.13 34.97 -11.20
CA ALA A 129 -20.41 35.65 -11.07
C ALA A 129 -21.17 35.23 -9.79
N PRO A 130 -22.05 36.08 -9.22
CA PRO A 130 -22.89 35.69 -8.10
C PRO A 130 -23.85 34.53 -8.43
N ASP A 131 -24.08 33.66 -7.44
CA ASP A 131 -25.02 32.52 -7.50
C ASP A 131 -24.70 31.45 -8.58
N THR A 132 -23.45 31.37 -9.08
CA THR A 132 -22.96 30.31 -9.99
C THR A 132 -21.87 29.45 -9.35
N ASP A 133 -21.69 28.23 -9.86
CA ASP A 133 -20.51 27.38 -9.61
C ASP A 133 -19.59 27.44 -10.83
N LEU A 134 -18.27 27.35 -10.62
CA LEU A 134 -17.24 27.50 -11.65
C LEU A 134 -16.32 26.27 -11.69
N LYS A 135 -15.96 25.83 -12.90
CA LYS A 135 -14.98 24.77 -13.14
C LYS A 135 -13.97 25.16 -14.20
N VAL A 136 -12.79 24.54 -14.15
CA VAL A 136 -11.79 24.55 -15.22
C VAL A 136 -11.83 23.21 -15.97
N SER A 137 -11.72 23.23 -17.30
CA SER A 137 -11.43 22.04 -18.12
C SER A 137 -10.95 22.44 -19.53
N ASP A 138 -9.96 21.74 -20.06
CA ASP A 138 -9.30 22.03 -21.35
C ASP A 138 -8.75 23.47 -21.43
N GLY A 139 -8.32 24.04 -20.29
CA GLY A 139 -7.92 25.45 -20.16
C GLY A 139 -9.07 26.46 -20.34
N GLY A 140 -10.32 25.99 -20.36
CA GLY A 140 -11.54 26.80 -20.41
C GLY A 140 -12.23 26.93 -19.06
N LEU A 141 -12.91 28.06 -18.85
CA LEU A 141 -13.75 28.34 -17.68
C LEU A 141 -15.21 28.02 -17.98
N HIS A 142 -15.80 27.15 -17.17
CA HIS A 142 -17.17 26.66 -17.34
C HIS A 142 -18.07 27.07 -16.18
N VAL A 143 -19.17 27.75 -16.49
CA VAL A 143 -20.07 28.36 -15.50
C VAL A 143 -21.38 27.60 -15.45
N SER A 144 -21.71 27.05 -14.29
CA SER A 144 -22.94 26.27 -14.08
C SER A 144 -23.84 26.87 -13.00
N LYS A 145 -25.13 26.53 -13.03
CA LYS A 145 -26.04 26.85 -11.92
C LYS A 145 -25.80 25.84 -10.77
N PRO A 146 -25.65 26.28 -9.51
CA PRO A 146 -25.31 25.37 -8.43
C PRO A 146 -26.44 24.39 -8.15
N THR A 147 -26.08 23.11 -8.04
CA THR A 147 -27.04 22.02 -7.84
C THR A 147 -27.66 22.04 -6.44
N ASP A 148 -26.90 22.48 -5.45
CA ASP A 148 -27.27 22.36 -4.03
C ASP A 148 -28.02 23.57 -3.46
N PRO A 149 -28.84 23.37 -2.39
CA PRO A 149 -29.45 24.45 -1.62
C PRO A 149 -28.40 25.39 -1.02
N ARG A 150 -28.73 26.69 -0.93
CA ARG A 150 -27.88 27.68 -0.24
C ARG A 150 -27.64 27.24 1.21
N GLY A 151 -26.37 27.28 1.63
CA GLY A 151 -25.89 26.73 2.91
C GLY A 151 -25.17 25.38 2.79
N HIS A 152 -25.38 24.61 1.71
CA HIS A 152 -24.67 23.34 1.43
C HIS A 152 -23.69 23.45 0.24
N ARG A 153 -23.49 24.65 -0.31
CA ARG A 153 -22.67 24.88 -1.50
C ARG A 153 -21.20 25.08 -1.15
N HIS A 154 -20.34 24.42 -1.92
CA HIS A 154 -18.89 24.40 -1.74
C HIS A 154 -18.15 24.85 -3.03
N PRO A 155 -18.39 26.08 -3.53
CA PRO A 155 -17.89 26.51 -4.84
C PRO A 155 -16.37 26.66 -4.92
N VAL A 156 -15.66 26.78 -3.78
CA VAL A 156 -14.19 26.79 -3.76
C VAL A 156 -13.66 25.37 -3.91
N ASP A 157 -14.23 24.41 -3.18
CA ASP A 157 -13.89 22.99 -3.36
C ASP A 157 -14.16 22.55 -4.81
N VAL A 158 -15.33 22.92 -5.38
CA VAL A 158 -15.70 22.62 -6.78
C VAL A 158 -14.69 23.19 -7.79
N LEU A 159 -14.20 24.43 -7.60
CA LEU A 159 -13.14 24.99 -8.43
C LEU A 159 -11.86 24.17 -8.27
N PHE A 160 -11.37 23.99 -7.04
CA PHE A 160 -10.09 23.35 -6.76
C PHE A 160 -10.03 21.90 -7.24
N SER A 161 -11.10 21.10 -7.07
CA SER A 161 -11.17 19.74 -7.62
C SER A 161 -11.10 19.72 -9.15
N SER A 162 -11.71 20.69 -9.84
CA SER A 162 -11.60 20.80 -11.30
C SER A 162 -10.23 21.31 -11.77
N LEU A 163 -9.63 22.22 -11.01
CA LEU A 163 -8.30 22.77 -11.25
C LEU A 163 -7.20 21.72 -11.08
N ALA A 164 -7.30 20.86 -10.06
CA ALA A 164 -6.41 19.72 -9.86
C ALA A 164 -6.44 18.76 -11.07
N ALA A 165 -7.65 18.47 -11.59
CA ALA A 165 -7.85 17.56 -12.72
C ALA A 165 -7.51 18.16 -14.11
N ASP A 166 -7.35 19.49 -14.23
CA ASP A 166 -6.98 20.18 -15.48
C ASP A 166 -5.48 20.52 -15.54
N GLN A 167 -4.88 20.90 -14.41
CA GLN A 167 -3.51 21.43 -14.35
C GLN A 167 -2.48 20.51 -13.67
N HIS A 168 -2.91 19.46 -12.97
CA HIS A 168 -2.04 18.52 -12.23
C HIS A 168 -0.95 19.23 -11.39
N GLU A 169 0.33 19.04 -11.70
CA GLU A 169 1.47 19.69 -11.01
C GLU A 169 1.49 21.23 -11.12
N ARG A 170 0.83 21.81 -12.14
CA ARG A 170 0.69 23.27 -12.33
C ARG A 170 -0.50 23.87 -11.58
N ALA A 171 -1.28 23.05 -10.88
CA ALA A 171 -2.40 23.52 -10.08
C ALA A 171 -1.90 24.23 -8.79
N ILE A 172 -2.27 25.49 -8.61
CA ILE A 172 -1.95 26.24 -7.37
C ILE A 172 -3.27 26.70 -6.75
N ALA A 173 -3.45 26.44 -5.45
CA ALA A 173 -4.66 26.80 -4.73
C ALA A 173 -4.34 27.62 -3.47
N ILE A 174 -5.03 28.75 -3.31
CA ILE A 174 -4.83 29.69 -2.19
C ILE A 174 -6.12 29.81 -1.38
N VAL A 175 -6.05 29.57 -0.07
CA VAL A 175 -7.15 29.82 0.89
C VAL A 175 -6.84 31.03 1.75
N LEU A 176 -7.67 32.07 1.59
CA LEU A 176 -7.58 33.34 2.32
C LEU A 176 -8.68 33.45 3.39
N SER A 177 -8.68 34.57 4.14
CA SER A 177 -9.69 34.94 5.13
C SER A 177 -11.12 34.55 4.75
N GLY A 178 -11.79 33.84 5.66
CA GLY A 178 -13.13 33.35 5.44
C GLY A 178 -13.72 32.57 6.61
N THR A 179 -15.06 32.49 6.62
CA THR A 179 -15.83 31.69 7.57
C THR A 179 -16.26 30.35 6.94
N GLY A 180 -16.28 29.29 7.75
CA GLY A 180 -16.59 27.94 7.30
C GLY A 180 -15.35 27.16 6.86
N ARG A 181 -15.54 26.23 5.92
CA ARG A 181 -14.57 25.18 5.52
C ARG A 181 -14.37 25.03 4.01
N ASN A 182 -15.06 25.85 3.22
CA ASN A 182 -15.15 25.80 1.75
C ASN A 182 -13.76 26.01 1.12
N GLY A 183 -13.20 24.95 0.54
CA GLY A 183 -11.85 24.85 0.00
C GLY A 183 -10.99 23.74 0.63
N THR A 184 -11.36 23.21 1.81
CA THR A 184 -10.55 22.20 2.53
C THR A 184 -10.48 20.85 1.81
N GLU A 185 -11.57 20.43 1.15
CA GLU A 185 -11.60 19.18 0.38
C GLU A 185 -10.88 19.38 -0.96
N GLY A 186 -11.10 20.54 -1.60
CA GLY A 186 -10.42 20.91 -2.84
C GLY A 186 -8.90 21.00 -2.72
N LEU A 187 -8.36 21.50 -1.60
CA LEU A 187 -6.91 21.47 -1.35
C LEU A 187 -6.35 20.03 -1.30
N ARG A 188 -7.14 19.05 -0.86
CA ARG A 188 -6.74 17.63 -0.84
C ARG A 188 -6.57 17.10 -2.26
N ASP A 189 -7.47 17.46 -3.18
CA ASP A 189 -7.37 17.06 -4.59
C ASP A 189 -6.15 17.72 -5.26
N ILE A 190 -5.88 19.00 -4.99
CA ILE A 190 -4.69 19.72 -5.49
C ILE A 190 -3.39 19.02 -5.04
N ARG A 191 -3.28 18.70 -3.74
CA ARG A 191 -2.13 17.95 -3.18
C ARG A 191 -2.05 16.52 -3.73
N ALA A 192 -3.20 15.87 -3.96
CA ALA A 192 -3.25 14.52 -4.53
C ALA A 192 -2.75 14.48 -5.98
N GLU A 193 -3.06 15.47 -6.81
CA GLU A 193 -2.54 15.52 -8.19
C GLU A 193 -1.10 16.02 -8.29
N GLY A 194 -0.63 16.80 -7.32
CA GLY A 194 0.78 17.20 -7.19
C GLY A 194 1.02 18.70 -7.15
N GLY A 195 -0.04 19.51 -7.31
CA GLY A 195 0.00 20.96 -7.17
C GLY A 195 0.32 21.45 -5.76
N MET A 196 0.24 22.77 -5.55
CA MET A 196 0.62 23.45 -4.30
C MET A 196 -0.58 24.10 -3.60
N SER A 197 -0.62 23.98 -2.27
CA SER A 197 -1.58 24.63 -1.38
C SER A 197 -0.94 25.74 -0.52
N LEU A 198 -1.43 26.97 -0.68
CA LEU A 198 -1.05 28.13 0.14
C LEU A 198 -2.23 28.53 1.05
N VAL A 199 -1.98 28.70 2.35
CA VAL A 199 -3.02 29.08 3.31
C VAL A 199 -2.58 30.32 4.09
N GLN A 200 -3.51 31.27 4.27
CA GLN A 200 -3.24 32.47 5.06
C GLN A 200 -2.98 32.13 6.54
N SER A 201 -1.93 32.69 7.13
CA SER A 201 -1.69 32.58 8.59
C SER A 201 -2.92 33.08 9.35
N PRO A 202 -3.51 32.26 10.26
CA PRO A 202 -4.65 32.65 11.10
C PRO A 202 -4.46 33.98 11.84
N GLU A 203 -3.23 34.33 12.18
CA GLU A 203 -2.85 35.58 12.88
C GLU A 203 -3.09 36.84 12.02
N THR A 204 -3.05 36.69 10.70
CA THR A 204 -3.32 37.77 9.72
C THR A 204 -4.74 37.71 9.15
N ALA A 205 -5.46 36.60 9.38
CA ALA A 205 -6.76 36.35 8.79
C ALA A 205 -7.88 37.04 9.59
N LYS A 206 -8.55 38.01 8.97
CA LYS A 206 -9.69 38.74 9.57
C LYS A 206 -10.83 37.82 10.01
N PHE A 207 -10.99 36.71 9.30
CA PHE A 207 -11.76 35.54 9.73
C PHE A 207 -10.92 34.30 9.45
N ASP A 208 -10.54 33.58 10.50
CA ASP A 208 -9.56 32.50 10.46
C ASP A 208 -10.16 31.09 10.30
N GLY A 209 -11.50 30.98 10.22
CA GLY A 209 -12.20 29.70 10.14
C GLY A 209 -11.80 28.84 8.94
N MET A 210 -11.77 29.43 7.74
CA MET A 210 -11.32 28.74 6.52
C MET A 210 -9.84 28.35 6.59
N PRO A 211 -8.90 29.26 6.93
CA PRO A 211 -7.51 28.89 7.21
C PRO A 211 -7.33 27.77 8.25
N ARG A 212 -7.96 27.85 9.42
CA ARG A 212 -7.87 26.80 10.46
C ARG A 212 -8.43 25.47 10.00
N SER A 213 -9.49 25.46 9.19
CA SER A 213 -10.04 24.24 8.59
C SER A 213 -9.00 23.55 7.69
N ALA A 214 -8.31 24.30 6.83
CA ALA A 214 -7.25 23.75 5.97
C ALA A 214 -6.02 23.26 6.77
N ILE A 215 -5.58 24.04 7.76
CA ILE A 215 -4.40 23.72 8.59
C ILE A 215 -4.67 22.51 9.50
N SER A 216 -5.82 22.46 10.18
CA SER A 216 -6.17 21.32 11.04
C SER A 216 -6.42 20.02 10.26
N ALA A 217 -6.73 20.12 8.97
CA ALA A 217 -6.83 18.98 8.06
C ALA A 217 -5.47 18.54 7.47
N ASP A 218 -4.36 19.20 7.79
CA ASP A 218 -3.02 18.96 7.22
C ASP A 218 -2.93 19.21 5.70
N MET A 219 -3.80 20.08 5.18
CA MET A 219 -3.98 20.36 3.75
C MET A 219 -3.24 21.62 3.26
N ALA A 220 -2.25 22.11 4.01
CA ALA A 220 -1.50 23.32 3.71
C ALA A 220 0.00 23.02 3.55
N ASP A 221 0.55 23.10 2.35
CA ASP A 221 2.00 22.97 2.12
C ASP A 221 2.76 24.15 2.73
N HIS A 222 2.17 25.35 2.67
CA HIS A 222 2.68 26.55 3.34
C HIS A 222 1.58 27.35 4.03
N VAL A 223 1.87 27.79 5.27
CA VAL A 223 1.05 28.74 6.04
C VAL A 223 1.79 30.07 6.11
N LEU A 224 1.28 31.10 5.45
CA LEU A 224 2.02 32.36 5.20
C LEU A 224 1.18 33.60 5.47
N ALA A 225 1.84 34.70 5.85
CA ALA A 225 1.27 36.03 5.70
C ALA A 225 1.09 36.36 4.20
N ILE A 226 0.06 37.13 3.85
CA ILE A 226 -0.35 37.36 2.45
C ILE A 226 0.80 37.92 1.61
N GLU A 227 1.58 38.81 2.19
CA GLU A 227 2.69 39.55 1.58
C GLU A 227 3.81 38.62 1.10
N LYS A 228 3.92 37.40 1.66
CA LYS A 228 4.91 36.38 1.28
C LYS A 228 4.39 35.39 0.23
N MET A 229 3.07 35.32 0.00
CA MET A 229 2.50 34.36 -0.95
C MET A 229 2.95 34.59 -2.40
N PRO A 230 3.04 35.83 -2.93
CA PRO A 230 3.56 36.09 -4.29
C PRO A 230 4.97 35.55 -4.52
N GLU A 231 5.85 35.67 -3.52
CA GLU A 231 7.24 35.20 -3.60
C GLU A 231 7.30 33.67 -3.70
N THR A 232 6.66 32.96 -2.77
CA THR A 232 6.59 31.48 -2.77
C THR A 232 5.90 30.94 -4.03
N LEU A 233 4.86 31.62 -4.52
CA LEU A 233 4.14 31.23 -5.74
C LEU A 233 5.02 31.35 -6.98
N LEU A 234 5.77 32.44 -7.13
CA LEU A 234 6.66 32.65 -8.27
C LEU A 234 7.90 31.78 -8.21
N ALA A 235 8.39 31.44 -7.02
CA ALA A 235 9.44 30.44 -6.80
C ALA A 235 8.98 29.06 -7.32
N PHE A 236 7.87 28.54 -6.78
CA PHE A 236 7.29 27.25 -7.20
C PHE A 236 7.00 27.20 -8.72
N ARG A 237 6.44 28.27 -9.31
CA ARG A 237 6.20 28.37 -10.76
C ARG A 237 7.50 28.27 -11.60
N ARG A 238 8.59 28.88 -11.14
CA ARG A 238 9.87 28.93 -11.87
C ARG A 238 10.67 27.63 -11.75
N HIS A 239 10.41 26.85 -10.71
CA HIS A 239 11.06 25.57 -10.48
C HIS A 239 10.83 24.58 -11.64
N GLY A 240 11.85 23.78 -11.98
CA GLY A 240 11.81 22.87 -13.12
C GLY A 240 10.61 21.92 -13.12
N TYR A 241 10.19 21.46 -11.94
CA TYR A 241 8.98 20.63 -11.72
C TYR A 241 7.69 21.18 -12.34
N VAL A 242 7.57 22.52 -12.45
CA VAL A 242 6.36 23.21 -12.93
C VAL A 242 6.59 23.88 -14.29
N ALA A 243 7.86 24.22 -14.60
CA ALA A 243 8.25 24.96 -15.79
C ALA A 243 8.61 24.10 -17.01
N GLY A 244 8.97 22.81 -16.83
CA GLY A 244 9.41 21.91 -17.90
C GLY A 244 8.53 20.68 -18.07
N SER A 245 8.21 20.33 -19.32
CA SER A 245 7.48 19.11 -19.70
C SER A 245 8.44 18.01 -20.17
N ASP A 246 8.24 16.81 -19.62
CA ASP A 246 8.94 15.55 -19.91
C ASP A 246 10.47 15.51 -19.70
N GLU A 247 10.91 14.44 -19.03
CA GLU A 247 12.33 14.07 -18.81
C GLU A 247 13.26 15.12 -18.15
N ILE A 248 12.82 15.70 -17.03
CA ILE A 248 13.79 16.02 -15.97
C ILE A 248 14.23 14.69 -15.34
N GLU A 249 15.38 14.17 -15.78
CA GLU A 249 16.13 13.23 -14.95
C GLU A 249 16.62 13.95 -13.69
N VAL A 250 16.63 13.25 -12.56
CA VAL A 250 17.21 13.77 -11.31
C VAL A 250 18.72 13.61 -11.37
N THR A 251 19.36 14.35 -12.27
CA THR A 251 20.82 14.41 -12.42
C THR A 251 21.39 15.41 -11.44
N SER A 252 21.98 14.90 -10.37
CA SER A 252 23.11 15.57 -9.71
C SER A 252 24.10 16.04 -10.79
N PRO A 253 24.59 17.30 -10.77
CA PRO A 253 25.56 17.78 -11.77
C PRO A 253 26.89 17.00 -11.73
N ASP A 254 27.22 16.37 -10.60
CA ASP A 254 28.36 15.47 -10.42
C ASP A 254 27.96 13.97 -10.41
N GLY A 255 26.68 13.65 -10.62
CA GLY A 255 26.16 12.28 -10.66
C GLY A 255 26.13 11.52 -9.32
N GLN A 256 26.23 12.20 -8.18
CA GLN A 256 26.42 11.55 -6.87
C GLN A 256 25.11 11.17 -6.16
N ALA A 257 24.17 12.11 -5.95
CA ALA A 257 22.84 11.75 -5.46
C ALA A 257 22.01 11.04 -6.54
N THR A 258 21.35 9.94 -6.14
CA THR A 258 20.33 9.25 -6.94
C THR A 258 19.10 9.02 -6.09
N LEU A 259 17.94 8.77 -6.71
CA LEU A 259 16.75 8.35 -5.95
C LEU A 259 17.02 7.09 -5.11
N GLY A 260 17.89 6.18 -5.57
CA GLY A 260 18.32 5.03 -4.78
C GLY A 260 18.95 5.46 -3.45
N HIS A 261 19.91 6.39 -3.49
CA HIS A 261 20.59 6.91 -2.30
C HIS A 261 19.63 7.65 -1.34
N LEU A 262 18.61 8.36 -1.86
CA LEU A 262 17.55 8.96 -1.03
C LEU A 262 16.67 7.88 -0.37
N LEU A 263 16.25 6.85 -1.10
CA LEU A 263 15.42 5.77 -0.52
C LEU A 263 16.21 4.93 0.51
N GLU A 264 17.52 4.78 0.33
CA GLU A 264 18.40 4.16 1.32
C GLU A 264 18.58 5.05 2.57
N LEU A 265 18.69 6.37 2.42
CA LEU A 265 18.71 7.32 3.54
C LEU A 265 17.41 7.25 4.36
N LEU A 266 16.24 7.22 3.70
CA LEU A 266 14.94 7.05 4.37
C LEU A 266 14.83 5.69 5.08
N ARG A 267 15.34 4.61 4.48
CA ARG A 267 15.38 3.29 5.11
C ARG A 267 16.32 3.24 6.32
N ALA A 268 17.49 3.88 6.23
CA ALA A 268 18.47 3.90 7.32
C ALA A 268 18.02 4.77 8.51
N ARG A 269 17.35 5.91 8.24
CA ARG A 269 16.92 6.85 9.29
C ARG A 269 15.53 6.56 9.87
N GLY A 270 14.62 5.92 9.11
CA GLY A 270 13.23 5.69 9.53
C GLY A 270 12.68 4.28 9.28
N GLY A 271 13.48 3.33 8.78
CA GLY A 271 13.05 1.95 8.53
C GLY A 271 12.10 1.73 7.35
N HIS A 272 11.56 2.81 6.78
CA HIS A 272 10.63 2.81 5.63
C HIS A 272 11.28 2.23 4.37
N ASP A 273 10.52 1.47 3.59
CA ASP A 273 11.04 0.72 2.43
C ASP A 273 10.12 0.85 1.23
N PHE A 274 10.57 1.65 0.26
CA PHE A 274 9.82 2.00 -0.92
C PHE A 274 10.18 1.14 -2.14
N ARG A 275 10.97 0.07 -1.99
CA ARG A 275 11.40 -0.79 -3.12
C ARG A 275 10.25 -1.50 -3.85
N GLY A 276 9.08 -1.61 -3.22
CA GLY A 276 7.85 -2.12 -3.86
C GLY A 276 6.95 -1.04 -4.49
N TYR A 277 7.30 0.23 -4.37
CA TYR A 277 6.50 1.38 -4.84
C TYR A 277 6.97 1.87 -6.21
N LYS A 278 6.03 2.42 -6.99
CA LYS A 278 6.24 2.88 -8.35
C LYS A 278 7.30 3.96 -8.45
N GLN A 279 8.40 3.68 -9.13
CA GLN A 279 9.52 4.61 -9.26
C GLN A 279 9.12 5.96 -9.85
N SER A 280 8.21 5.99 -10.82
CA SER A 280 7.65 7.23 -11.38
C SER A 280 6.85 8.06 -10.37
N THR A 281 6.10 7.41 -9.47
CA THR A 281 5.33 8.09 -8.41
C THR A 281 6.25 8.63 -7.32
N LEU A 282 7.25 7.87 -6.90
CA LEU A 282 8.28 8.32 -5.96
C LEU A 282 9.07 9.52 -6.54
N ARG A 283 9.53 9.42 -7.80
CA ARG A 283 10.18 10.53 -8.51
C ARG A 283 9.29 11.78 -8.51
N ARG A 284 8.02 11.68 -8.91
CA ARG A 284 7.10 12.84 -8.98
C ARG A 284 6.90 13.51 -7.61
N ARG A 285 6.80 12.74 -6.52
CA ARG A 285 6.67 13.28 -5.14
C ARG A 285 7.96 13.93 -4.64
N VAL A 286 9.13 13.37 -4.93
CA VAL A 286 10.42 14.01 -4.60
C VAL A 286 10.58 15.34 -5.36
N HIS A 287 10.27 15.39 -6.67
CA HIS A 287 10.31 16.66 -7.43
C HIS A 287 9.31 17.70 -6.91
N ARG A 288 8.10 17.28 -6.54
CA ARG A 288 7.12 18.16 -5.88
C ARG A 288 7.71 18.77 -4.62
N ARG A 289 8.35 17.94 -3.78
CA ARG A 289 8.92 18.40 -2.51
C ARG A 289 10.12 19.32 -2.71
N LEU A 290 11.02 19.01 -3.66
CA LEU A 290 12.07 19.93 -4.13
C LEU A 290 11.49 21.30 -4.54
N GLY A 291 10.42 21.31 -5.34
CA GLY A 291 9.74 22.53 -5.77
C GLY A 291 9.12 23.33 -4.61
N LEU A 292 8.49 22.66 -3.63
CA LEU A 292 7.96 23.31 -2.43
C LEU A 292 9.05 23.86 -1.50
N ARG A 293 10.23 23.23 -1.45
CA ARG A 293 11.41 23.76 -0.74
C ARG A 293 12.17 24.82 -1.55
N ASN A 294 11.89 24.96 -2.85
CA ASN A 294 12.69 25.71 -3.83
C ASN A 294 14.18 25.29 -3.79
N ILE A 295 14.43 23.98 -3.90
CA ILE A 295 15.76 23.39 -3.98
C ILE A 295 15.91 22.75 -5.36
N GLU A 296 16.93 23.17 -6.13
CA GLU A 296 17.07 22.75 -7.53
C GLU A 296 17.70 21.36 -7.69
N THR A 297 18.55 20.91 -6.76
CA THR A 297 19.27 19.62 -6.86
C THR A 297 18.89 18.60 -5.79
N LEU A 298 19.12 17.31 -6.09
CA LEU A 298 18.89 16.23 -5.12
C LEU A 298 19.99 16.17 -4.05
N ASP A 299 21.22 16.58 -4.35
CA ASP A 299 22.33 16.57 -3.39
C ASP A 299 22.06 17.54 -2.23
N GLU A 300 21.69 18.78 -2.53
CA GLU A 300 21.29 19.80 -1.54
C GLU A 300 20.13 19.31 -0.65
N TYR A 301 19.13 18.66 -1.25
CA TYR A 301 18.00 18.12 -0.51
C TYR A 301 18.37 16.87 0.31
N MET A 302 19.34 16.06 -0.13
CA MET A 302 19.88 14.99 0.70
C MET A 302 20.64 15.54 1.92
N ASP A 303 21.28 16.71 1.84
CA ASP A 303 21.89 17.39 3.00
C ASP A 303 20.85 18.04 3.92
N GLU A 304 19.73 18.56 3.40
CA GLU A 304 18.58 18.92 4.23
C GLU A 304 17.97 17.68 4.94
N LEU A 305 17.81 16.56 4.24
CA LEU A 305 17.32 15.29 4.83
C LEU A 305 18.34 14.62 5.79
N ARG A 306 19.62 15.00 5.74
CA ARG A 306 20.63 14.60 6.74
C ARG A 306 20.54 15.46 7.99
N THR A 307 20.22 16.75 7.87
CA THR A 307 20.16 17.68 9.02
C THR A 307 18.78 17.72 9.69
N SER A 308 17.68 17.78 8.94
CA SER A 308 16.31 17.93 9.44
C SER A 308 15.58 16.59 9.63
N SER A 309 15.14 16.30 10.85
CA SER A 309 14.21 15.19 11.16
C SER A 309 12.82 15.42 10.59
N ASP A 310 12.38 16.68 10.58
CA ASP A 310 10.99 17.05 10.36
C ASP A 310 10.68 17.06 8.85
N GLU A 311 11.69 17.39 8.03
CA GLU A 311 11.62 17.26 6.57
C GLU A 311 11.61 15.78 6.15
N VAL A 312 12.37 14.90 6.83
CA VAL A 312 12.31 13.44 6.61
C VAL A 312 10.91 12.90 6.91
N ALA A 313 10.30 13.30 8.03
CA ALA A 313 8.93 12.91 8.36
C ALA A 313 7.91 13.44 7.34
N THR A 314 8.07 14.70 6.89
CA THR A 314 7.15 15.32 5.93
C THR A 314 7.27 14.71 4.53
N LEU A 315 8.50 14.37 4.09
CA LEU A 315 8.73 13.65 2.84
C LEU A 315 8.10 12.26 2.88
N VAL A 316 8.28 11.50 3.97
CA VAL A 316 7.62 10.19 4.14
C VAL A 316 6.10 10.33 4.07
N GLY A 317 5.53 11.39 4.64
CA GLY A 317 4.10 11.71 4.54
C GLY A 317 3.62 12.01 3.11
N ASP A 318 4.40 12.73 2.30
CA ASP A 318 4.01 13.01 0.89
C ASP A 318 4.25 11.82 -0.05
N LEU A 319 5.19 10.93 0.29
CA LEU A 319 5.37 9.63 -0.39
C LEU A 319 4.24 8.64 -0.06
N LEU A 320 3.77 8.62 1.19
CA LEU A 320 2.72 7.72 1.69
C LEU A 320 1.35 8.43 1.73
N ILE A 321 0.79 8.66 0.55
CA ILE A 321 -0.46 9.41 0.32
C ILE A 321 -1.61 8.89 1.20
N SER A 322 -1.91 9.61 2.28
CA SER A 322 -2.87 9.25 3.32
C SER A 322 -4.31 9.70 3.04
N VAL A 323 -4.68 9.92 1.77
CA VAL A 323 -6.00 10.45 1.37
C VAL A 323 -7.09 9.39 1.53
N THR A 324 -7.93 9.57 2.55
CA THR A 324 -9.05 8.71 2.98
C THR A 324 -10.32 9.57 3.21
N GLY A 325 -11.46 8.92 3.46
CA GLY A 325 -12.73 9.58 3.78
C GLY A 325 -13.88 8.59 3.96
N PHE A 326 -14.82 8.92 4.84
CA PHE A 326 -15.98 8.08 5.13
C PHE A 326 -16.79 7.77 3.87
N PHE A 327 -17.10 6.49 3.65
CA PHE A 327 -17.86 6.01 2.49
C PHE A 327 -17.33 6.48 1.11
N ARG A 328 -16.00 6.66 0.95
CA ARG A 328 -15.33 6.98 -0.32
C ARG A 328 -15.75 6.02 -1.43
N ASP A 329 -16.29 6.55 -2.54
CA ASP A 329 -17.07 5.84 -3.57
C ASP A 329 -18.40 5.28 -3.04
N ALA A 330 -19.33 6.13 -2.60
CA ALA A 330 -20.56 5.72 -1.91
C ALA A 330 -21.43 4.68 -2.68
N GLU A 331 -21.41 4.69 -4.02
CA GLU A 331 -22.08 3.63 -4.82
C GLU A 331 -21.42 2.25 -4.67
N ALA A 332 -20.10 2.18 -4.48
CA ALA A 332 -19.36 0.93 -4.25
C ALA A 332 -19.66 0.38 -2.85
N TRP A 333 -19.72 1.25 -1.84
CA TRP A 333 -20.16 0.90 -0.49
C TRP A 333 -21.59 0.36 -0.45
N LYS A 334 -22.50 0.96 -1.23
CA LYS A 334 -23.86 0.43 -1.39
C LYS A 334 -23.83 -0.98 -2.00
N ALA A 335 -23.00 -1.23 -3.01
CA ALA A 335 -22.88 -2.55 -3.61
C ALA A 335 -22.24 -3.58 -2.65
N LEU A 336 -21.27 -3.19 -1.82
CA LEU A 336 -20.74 -4.05 -0.75
C LEU A 336 -21.84 -4.40 0.26
N ALA A 337 -22.66 -3.43 0.65
CA ALA A 337 -23.77 -3.63 1.56
C ALA A 337 -24.80 -4.62 1.00
N GLU A 338 -25.25 -4.42 -0.25
CA GLU A 338 -26.28 -5.23 -0.90
C GLU A 338 -25.79 -6.62 -1.34
N LEU A 339 -24.55 -6.75 -1.83
CA LEU A 339 -24.05 -8.00 -2.45
C LEU A 339 -23.19 -8.87 -1.52
N VAL A 340 -22.69 -8.33 -0.40
CA VAL A 340 -21.76 -9.04 0.50
C VAL A 340 -22.25 -9.01 1.95
N ILE A 341 -22.49 -7.81 2.53
CA ILE A 341 -22.80 -7.69 3.96
C ILE A 341 -24.20 -8.23 4.26
N ALA A 342 -25.23 -7.86 3.49
CA ALA A 342 -26.59 -8.34 3.72
C ALA A 342 -26.73 -9.88 3.58
N PRO A 343 -26.17 -10.55 2.54
CA PRO A 343 -26.12 -12.01 2.50
C PRO A 343 -25.35 -12.62 3.68
N MET A 344 -24.17 -12.09 4.01
CA MET A 344 -23.39 -12.60 5.15
C MET A 344 -24.17 -12.49 6.47
N VAL A 345 -24.86 -11.39 6.72
CA VAL A 345 -25.70 -11.20 7.92
C VAL A 345 -26.93 -12.12 7.89
N ALA A 346 -27.51 -12.38 6.72
CA ALA A 346 -28.64 -13.30 6.57
C ALA A 346 -28.25 -14.77 6.89
N GLU A 347 -27.12 -15.23 6.35
CA GLU A 347 -26.62 -16.61 6.50
C GLU A 347 -26.08 -16.94 7.90
N ARG A 348 -25.58 -15.95 8.65
CA ARG A 348 -24.96 -16.17 9.97
C ARG A 348 -25.97 -16.35 11.10
N GLU A 349 -25.66 -17.23 12.04
CA GLU A 349 -26.37 -17.32 13.33
C GLU A 349 -26.00 -16.17 14.27
N THR A 350 -26.94 -15.76 15.12
CA THR A 350 -26.70 -14.76 16.17
C THR A 350 -25.64 -15.27 17.15
N GLY A 351 -24.65 -14.42 17.45
CA GLY A 351 -23.49 -14.75 18.29
C GLY A 351 -22.27 -15.26 17.51
N ALA A 352 -22.40 -15.53 16.20
CA ALA A 352 -21.23 -15.87 15.38
C ALA A 352 -20.24 -14.70 15.28
N SER A 353 -18.94 -15.00 15.24
CA SER A 353 -17.90 -13.97 15.05
C SER A 353 -17.76 -13.56 13.59
N ILE A 354 -17.63 -12.26 13.34
CA ILE A 354 -17.38 -11.68 12.01
C ILE A 354 -16.03 -10.95 12.06
N ARG A 355 -15.08 -11.39 11.23
CA ARG A 355 -13.69 -10.90 11.21
C ARG A 355 -13.40 -10.20 9.89
N VAL A 356 -13.21 -8.89 9.98
CA VAL A 356 -12.96 -8.01 8.82
C VAL A 356 -11.53 -7.46 8.93
N TRP A 357 -10.82 -7.29 7.82
CA TRP A 357 -9.53 -6.57 7.80
C TRP A 357 -9.58 -5.39 6.84
N THR A 358 -9.25 -4.20 7.33
CA THR A 358 -9.00 -3.00 6.54
C THR A 358 -7.51 -2.76 6.48
N THR A 359 -6.91 -2.87 5.30
CA THR A 359 -5.48 -2.63 5.09
C THR A 359 -5.25 -1.21 4.57
N ALA A 360 -4.08 -0.62 4.90
CA ALA A 360 -3.77 0.78 4.61
C ALA A 360 -4.89 1.73 5.08
N CYS A 361 -5.36 1.54 6.33
CA CYS A 361 -6.57 2.20 6.82
C CYS A 361 -6.45 3.72 7.02
N SER A 362 -5.23 4.29 6.89
CA SER A 362 -4.94 5.70 7.13
C SER A 362 -5.57 6.18 8.47
N THR A 363 -6.29 7.29 8.48
CA THR A 363 -6.97 7.86 9.65
C THR A 363 -8.27 7.14 10.05
N GLY A 364 -8.56 5.95 9.52
CA GLY A 364 -9.50 4.98 10.09
C GLY A 364 -10.94 5.02 9.54
N GLU A 365 -11.28 5.97 8.68
CA GLU A 365 -12.64 6.19 8.19
C GLU A 365 -13.21 4.99 7.43
N GLU A 366 -12.37 4.25 6.70
CA GLU A 366 -12.79 3.03 6.00
C GLU A 366 -13.12 1.88 6.98
N ALA A 367 -12.32 1.69 8.02
CA ALA A 367 -12.56 0.69 9.05
C ALA A 367 -13.85 0.97 9.85
N TYR A 368 -14.08 2.24 10.18
CA TYR A 368 -15.33 2.68 10.82
C TYR A 368 -16.53 2.62 9.86
N SER A 369 -16.36 2.91 8.57
CA SER A 369 -17.43 2.74 7.55
C SER A 369 -17.88 1.27 7.43
N LEU A 370 -16.93 0.32 7.51
CA LEU A 370 -17.22 -1.12 7.57
C LEU A 370 -17.95 -1.50 8.86
N ALA A 371 -17.46 -1.05 10.02
CA ALA A 371 -18.06 -1.35 11.31
C ALA A 371 -19.52 -0.84 11.40
N MET A 372 -19.79 0.38 10.91
CA MET A 372 -21.14 0.94 10.82
C MET A 372 -22.07 0.08 9.95
N LEU A 373 -21.65 -0.31 8.74
CA LEU A 373 -22.50 -1.10 7.84
C LEU A 373 -22.85 -2.48 8.39
N VAL A 374 -21.88 -3.19 8.98
CA VAL A 374 -22.14 -4.51 9.56
C VAL A 374 -23.11 -4.38 10.75
N THR A 375 -22.95 -3.36 11.60
CA THR A 375 -23.86 -3.07 12.71
C THR A 375 -25.26 -2.69 12.23
N GLU A 376 -25.41 -1.79 11.26
CA GLU A 376 -26.72 -1.42 10.69
C GLU A 376 -27.47 -2.64 10.11
N HIS A 377 -26.78 -3.50 9.36
CA HIS A 377 -27.40 -4.71 8.81
C HIS A 377 -27.72 -5.74 9.90
N ALA A 378 -26.92 -5.85 10.95
CA ALA A 378 -27.19 -6.73 12.10
C ALA A 378 -28.43 -6.25 12.89
N GLU A 379 -28.50 -4.95 13.22
CA GLU A 379 -29.65 -4.31 13.86
C GLU A 379 -30.92 -4.51 13.02
N ALA A 380 -30.88 -4.24 11.71
CA ALA A 380 -32.01 -4.42 10.80
C ALA A 380 -32.45 -5.88 10.65
N ALA A 381 -31.56 -6.85 10.87
CA ALA A 381 -31.87 -8.28 10.86
C ALA A 381 -32.31 -8.83 12.24
N GLY A 382 -32.27 -8.01 13.31
CA GLY A 382 -32.52 -8.47 14.68
C GLY A 382 -31.46 -9.44 15.21
N LYS A 383 -30.21 -9.33 14.73
CA LYS A 383 -29.08 -10.19 15.09
C LYS A 383 -27.97 -9.41 15.78
N HIS A 384 -27.15 -10.12 16.53
CA HIS A 384 -25.90 -9.63 17.12
C HIS A 384 -24.76 -10.57 16.74
N PHE A 385 -23.53 -10.05 16.61
CA PHE A 385 -22.33 -10.78 16.20
C PHE A 385 -21.12 -10.28 17.01
N ASP A 386 -20.13 -11.15 17.23
CA ASP A 386 -18.81 -10.69 17.70
C ASP A 386 -18.03 -10.11 16.50
N LEU A 387 -18.24 -8.82 16.25
CA LEU A 387 -17.57 -8.10 15.16
C LEU A 387 -16.18 -7.63 15.61
N LYS A 388 -15.15 -8.07 14.88
CA LYS A 388 -13.78 -7.57 15.01
C LYS A 388 -13.27 -7.09 13.66
N VAL A 389 -13.06 -5.78 13.56
CA VAL A 389 -12.43 -5.12 12.41
C VAL A 389 -10.97 -4.88 12.75
N PHE A 390 -10.08 -5.70 12.21
CA PHE A 390 -8.66 -5.42 12.21
C PHE A 390 -8.42 -4.24 11.24
N ALA A 391 -7.73 -3.20 11.68
CA ALA A 391 -7.45 -2.01 10.88
C ALA A 391 -5.96 -1.72 10.99
N THR A 392 -5.26 -1.69 9.85
CA THR A 392 -3.80 -1.60 9.87
C THR A 392 -3.23 -0.66 8.83
N ASP A 393 -2.15 0.02 9.20
CA ASP A 393 -1.42 0.98 8.38
C ASP A 393 0.08 0.93 8.72
N ALA A 394 0.93 1.47 7.86
CA ALA A 394 2.37 1.58 8.12
C ALA A 394 2.73 2.84 8.94
N GLN A 395 1.84 3.83 9.03
CA GLN A 395 2.08 5.11 9.69
C GLN A 395 1.36 5.18 11.05
N GLU A 396 2.12 5.00 12.13
CA GLU A 396 1.60 5.08 13.52
C GLU A 396 0.97 6.46 13.85
N ILE A 397 1.38 7.55 13.18
CA ILE A 397 0.70 8.86 13.31
C ILE A 397 -0.74 8.86 12.78
N ASN A 398 -1.03 8.09 11.73
CA ASN A 398 -2.40 7.91 11.22
C ASN A 398 -3.20 7.00 12.14
N LEU A 399 -2.58 5.93 12.64
CA LEU A 399 -3.20 5.02 13.61
C LEU A 399 -3.56 5.70 14.94
N ARG A 400 -2.79 6.70 15.40
CA ARG A 400 -3.17 7.51 16.57
C ARG A 400 -4.45 8.30 16.32
N LYS A 401 -4.50 9.10 15.24
CA LYS A 401 -5.71 9.83 14.80
C LYS A 401 -6.92 8.88 14.67
N ALA A 402 -6.70 7.68 14.14
CA ALA A 402 -7.72 6.65 13.97
C ALA A 402 -8.22 6.08 15.32
N ARG A 403 -7.32 5.77 16.27
CA ARG A 403 -7.67 5.28 17.63
C ARG A 403 -8.41 6.34 18.45
N ASP A 404 -8.00 7.61 18.34
CA ASP A 404 -8.71 8.73 18.95
C ASP A 404 -10.13 8.84 18.38
N GLY A 405 -10.30 8.58 17.07
CA GLY A 405 -11.58 8.58 16.37
C GLY A 405 -12.25 9.95 16.32
N ILE A 406 -11.47 11.03 16.50
CA ILE A 406 -11.94 12.42 16.49
C ILE A 406 -11.74 12.99 15.09
N TYR A 407 -12.84 13.28 14.41
CA TYR A 407 -12.85 13.84 13.06
C TYR A 407 -13.35 15.30 13.10
N PRO A 408 -12.68 16.24 12.40
CA PRO A 408 -13.16 17.62 12.33
C PRO A 408 -14.53 17.64 11.64
N ALA A 409 -15.40 18.57 12.01
CA ALA A 409 -16.75 18.65 11.42
C ALA A 409 -16.75 18.80 9.88
N ALA A 410 -15.62 19.21 9.28
CA ALA A 410 -15.39 19.21 7.83
C ALA A 410 -15.36 17.81 7.20
N ALA A 411 -14.71 16.82 7.82
CA ALA A 411 -14.66 15.44 7.31
C ALA A 411 -16.03 14.73 7.33
N MET A 412 -16.99 15.25 8.10
CA MET A 412 -18.37 14.75 8.18
C MET A 412 -19.33 15.44 7.17
N THR A 413 -18.81 16.18 6.19
CA THR A 413 -19.63 16.87 5.18
C THR A 413 -20.30 15.86 4.24
N GLY A 414 -21.62 15.96 4.05
CA GLY A 414 -22.40 15.02 3.23
C GLY A 414 -22.70 13.68 3.89
N PHE A 415 -22.19 13.42 5.10
CA PHE A 415 -22.41 12.18 5.82
C PHE A 415 -23.87 12.08 6.36
N PRO A 416 -24.53 10.91 6.31
CA PRO A 416 -25.95 10.79 6.70
C PRO A 416 -26.23 11.17 8.17
N ALA A 417 -27.18 12.09 8.38
CA ALA A 417 -27.58 12.54 9.71
C ALA A 417 -28.05 11.41 10.68
N PRO A 418 -28.73 10.34 10.24
CA PRO A 418 -29.07 9.22 11.13
C PRO A 418 -27.82 8.51 11.68
N ARG A 419 -26.81 8.29 10.83
CA ARG A 419 -25.53 7.69 11.23
C ARG A 419 -24.75 8.59 12.18
N LEU A 420 -24.71 9.90 11.92
CA LEU A 420 -24.14 10.88 12.85
C LEU A 420 -24.80 10.83 14.24
N THR A 421 -26.09 10.46 14.31
CA THR A 421 -26.85 10.41 15.57
C THR A 421 -26.71 9.06 16.30
N ARG A 422 -26.50 7.96 15.56
CA ARG A 422 -26.32 6.59 16.11
C ARG A 422 -24.87 6.26 16.49
N PHE A 423 -23.89 6.82 15.77
CA PHE A 423 -22.49 6.37 15.76
C PHE A 423 -21.45 7.43 16.11
N PHE A 424 -21.84 8.68 16.40
CA PHE A 424 -20.92 9.74 16.77
C PHE A 424 -21.40 10.54 17.98
N GLU A 425 -20.45 10.88 18.84
CA GLU A 425 -20.60 11.83 19.94
C GLU A 425 -20.12 13.21 19.43
N LYS A 426 -20.94 14.25 19.62
CA LYS A 426 -20.63 15.60 19.12
C LYS A 426 -19.79 16.38 20.14
N LEU A 427 -18.65 16.88 19.70
CA LEU A 427 -17.76 17.76 20.46
C LEU A 427 -17.81 19.19 19.89
N ASP A 428 -17.12 20.13 20.54
CA ASP A 428 -16.98 21.49 20.02
C ASP A 428 -16.09 21.50 18.77
N GLY A 429 -16.71 21.73 17.61
CA GLY A 429 -16.05 21.77 16.29
C GLY A 429 -15.72 20.41 15.65
N SER A 430 -15.91 19.29 16.35
CA SER A 430 -15.55 17.95 15.90
C SER A 430 -16.59 16.89 16.28
N TYR A 431 -16.45 15.69 15.72
CA TYR A 431 -17.25 14.51 16.06
C TYR A 431 -16.31 13.37 16.43
N GLN A 432 -16.57 12.69 17.53
CA GLN A 432 -15.85 11.48 17.91
C GLN A 432 -16.71 10.25 17.61
N VAL A 433 -16.14 9.22 16.99
CA VAL A 433 -16.83 7.93 16.79
C VAL A 433 -17.22 7.34 18.15
N SER A 434 -18.45 6.83 18.31
CA SER A 434 -18.96 6.31 19.58
C SER A 434 -18.10 5.18 20.13
N LYS A 435 -17.94 5.10 21.46
CA LYS A 435 -17.10 4.07 22.09
C LYS A 435 -17.44 2.65 21.64
N GLU A 436 -18.73 2.35 21.48
CA GLU A 436 -19.24 1.07 20.96
C GLU A 436 -18.57 0.62 19.66
N LEU A 437 -18.39 1.53 18.68
CA LEU A 437 -17.67 1.23 17.45
C LEU A 437 -16.15 1.18 17.64
N ARG A 438 -15.58 2.03 18.52
CA ARG A 438 -14.14 2.00 18.80
C ARG A 438 -13.71 0.66 19.41
N ASP A 439 -14.52 0.07 20.29
CA ASP A 439 -14.26 -1.24 20.91
C ASP A 439 -14.43 -2.44 19.93
N MET A 440 -14.95 -2.21 18.71
CA MET A 440 -15.01 -3.19 17.62
C MET A 440 -13.80 -3.15 16.67
N VAL A 441 -13.04 -2.05 16.65
CA VAL A 441 -11.93 -1.81 15.70
C VAL A 441 -10.58 -1.90 16.40
N VAL A 442 -9.68 -2.74 15.89
CA VAL A 442 -8.35 -2.99 16.45
C VAL A 442 -7.28 -2.40 15.53
N PHE A 443 -6.69 -1.27 15.95
CA PHE A 443 -5.70 -0.51 15.17
C PHE A 443 -4.25 -0.91 15.48
N ALA A 444 -3.59 -1.61 14.56
CA ALA A 444 -2.21 -2.10 14.70
C ALA A 444 -1.30 -1.65 13.54
N PRO A 445 -0.01 -1.38 13.78
CA PRO A 445 0.95 -1.17 12.70
C PRO A 445 1.15 -2.46 11.89
N HIS A 446 1.14 -2.36 10.56
CA HIS A 446 1.39 -3.49 9.65
C HIS A 446 1.88 -3.01 8.29
N ASN A 447 2.93 -3.66 7.78
CA ASN A 447 3.44 -3.47 6.44
C ASN A 447 3.12 -4.68 5.55
N LEU A 448 2.11 -4.53 4.67
CA LEU A 448 1.66 -5.56 3.72
C LEU A 448 2.75 -6.16 2.81
N LEU A 449 3.92 -5.54 2.70
CA LEU A 449 5.04 -6.04 1.89
C LEU A 449 6.03 -6.92 2.68
N ARG A 450 5.85 -7.06 4.00
CA ARG A 450 6.78 -7.76 4.91
C ARG A 450 6.08 -8.62 5.97
N ASP A 451 5.00 -8.09 6.54
CA ASP A 451 4.43 -8.60 7.79
C ASP A 451 3.36 -9.67 7.49
N PRO A 452 3.27 -10.74 8.30
CA PRO A 452 2.36 -11.86 8.03
C PRO A 452 0.87 -11.43 8.12
N PRO A 453 -0.02 -11.99 7.28
CA PRO A 453 -1.43 -11.63 7.28
C PRO A 453 -2.22 -12.25 8.45
N PHE A 454 -3.31 -11.59 8.85
CA PHE A 454 -4.34 -12.24 9.67
C PHE A 454 -5.06 -13.30 8.83
N SER A 455 -5.14 -14.53 9.33
CA SER A 455 -5.83 -15.65 8.65
C SER A 455 -7.29 -15.78 9.07
N ARG A 456 -8.10 -16.48 8.26
CA ARG A 456 -9.53 -16.78 8.50
C ARG A 456 -10.41 -15.53 8.62
N LEU A 457 -10.26 -14.60 7.69
CA LEU A 457 -11.10 -13.40 7.57
C LEU A 457 -12.33 -13.66 6.70
N ASP A 458 -13.40 -12.93 6.95
CA ASP A 458 -14.67 -13.03 6.22
C ASP A 458 -14.77 -11.99 5.09
N LEU A 459 -14.20 -10.80 5.33
CA LEU A 459 -14.14 -9.68 4.40
C LEU A 459 -12.78 -8.96 4.56
N LEU A 460 -12.14 -8.61 3.45
CA LEU A 460 -10.89 -7.86 3.40
C LEU A 460 -11.05 -6.66 2.47
N SER A 461 -10.78 -5.46 2.98
CA SER A 461 -10.75 -4.20 2.22
C SER A 461 -9.31 -3.75 2.04
N CYS A 462 -8.88 -3.60 0.78
CA CYS A 462 -7.54 -3.19 0.39
C CYS A 462 -7.67 -2.20 -0.79
N ARG A 463 -8.15 -1.00 -0.48
CA ARG A 463 -8.59 -0.01 -1.47
C ARG A 463 -7.62 1.15 -1.60
N ASN A 464 -7.41 1.60 -2.84
CA ASN A 464 -6.61 2.78 -3.17
C ASN A 464 -5.14 2.72 -2.71
N PHE A 465 -4.61 1.52 -2.43
CA PHE A 465 -3.22 1.29 -2.00
C PHE A 465 -2.38 0.61 -3.08
N LEU A 466 -2.96 -0.37 -3.79
CA LEU A 466 -2.29 -1.12 -4.86
C LEU A 466 -1.87 -0.21 -6.01
N ILE A 467 -2.61 0.88 -6.25
CA ILE A 467 -2.27 1.90 -7.26
C ILE A 467 -0.84 2.46 -7.13
N TYR A 468 -0.25 2.50 -5.94
CA TYR A 468 1.10 3.03 -5.70
C TYR A 468 2.22 2.01 -5.87
N LEU A 469 1.89 0.73 -6.03
CA LEU A 469 2.85 -0.39 -5.99
C LEU A 469 3.17 -0.93 -7.39
N GLU A 470 4.39 -1.43 -7.54
CA GLU A 470 4.83 -2.10 -8.78
C GLU A 470 4.07 -3.44 -8.99
N PRO A 471 3.90 -3.92 -10.24
CA PRO A 471 3.04 -5.06 -10.55
C PRO A 471 3.34 -6.34 -9.74
N ASP A 472 4.60 -6.59 -9.39
CA ASP A 472 4.98 -7.78 -8.60
C ASP A 472 4.66 -7.63 -7.11
N ALA A 473 4.71 -6.40 -6.58
CA ALA A 473 4.23 -6.10 -5.23
C ALA A 473 2.71 -6.20 -5.16
N GLN A 474 1.99 -5.74 -6.19
CA GLN A 474 0.54 -5.97 -6.32
C GLN A 474 0.20 -7.46 -6.36
N GLN A 475 0.91 -8.25 -7.19
CA GLN A 475 0.70 -9.70 -7.29
C GLN A 475 0.89 -10.40 -5.92
N ARG A 476 1.95 -10.10 -5.17
CA ARG A 476 2.19 -10.66 -3.82
C ARG A 476 1.08 -10.30 -2.83
N ILE A 477 0.61 -9.05 -2.81
CA ILE A 477 -0.47 -8.64 -1.90
C ILE A 477 -1.79 -9.33 -2.26
N ILE A 478 -2.13 -9.50 -3.54
CA ILE A 478 -3.34 -10.22 -3.94
C ILE A 478 -3.30 -11.70 -3.51
N ALA A 479 -2.14 -12.36 -3.58
CA ALA A 479 -1.95 -13.72 -3.05
C ALA A 479 -2.08 -13.76 -1.50
N LEU A 480 -1.46 -12.80 -0.81
CA LEU A 480 -1.58 -12.62 0.65
C LEU A 480 -3.05 -12.41 1.07
N CYS A 481 -3.82 -11.60 0.33
CA CYS A 481 -5.25 -11.39 0.56
C CYS A 481 -6.08 -12.66 0.33
N HIS A 482 -5.72 -13.53 -0.62
CA HIS A 482 -6.38 -14.83 -0.82
C HIS A 482 -6.15 -15.76 0.38
N PHE A 483 -4.91 -15.86 0.86
CA PHE A 483 -4.57 -16.66 2.03
C PHE A 483 -5.23 -16.15 3.33
N ALA A 484 -5.30 -14.82 3.49
CA ALA A 484 -5.92 -14.16 4.64
C ALA A 484 -7.42 -14.47 4.76
N LEU A 485 -8.13 -14.49 3.64
CA LEU A 485 -9.56 -14.80 3.55
C LEU A 485 -9.87 -16.28 3.78
N ARG A 486 -11.00 -16.59 4.41
CA ARG A 486 -11.60 -17.92 4.44
C ARG A 486 -12.20 -18.30 3.07
N GLN A 487 -12.51 -19.58 2.88
CA GLN A 487 -13.25 -20.02 1.69
C GLN A 487 -14.61 -19.33 1.59
N GLY A 488 -14.92 -18.72 0.43
CA GLY A 488 -16.14 -17.91 0.26
C GLY A 488 -16.14 -16.56 0.99
N GLY A 489 -15.03 -16.16 1.64
CA GLY A 489 -14.80 -14.80 2.11
C GLY A 489 -14.59 -13.82 0.95
N HIS A 490 -14.75 -12.52 1.19
CA HIS A 490 -14.82 -11.51 0.12
C HIS A 490 -13.64 -10.52 0.16
N LEU A 491 -13.17 -10.12 -1.03
CA LEU A 491 -12.15 -9.10 -1.23
C LEU A 491 -12.78 -7.87 -1.89
N PHE A 492 -12.49 -6.69 -1.36
CA PHE A 492 -12.89 -5.38 -1.89
C PHE A 492 -11.64 -4.53 -2.14
N ILE A 493 -11.46 -4.07 -3.38
CA ILE A 493 -10.36 -3.18 -3.78
C ILE A 493 -10.90 -1.91 -4.46
N GLY A 494 -10.05 -0.92 -4.71
CA GLY A 494 -10.42 0.34 -5.33
C GLY A 494 -10.78 0.19 -6.82
N ASN A 495 -11.58 1.11 -7.36
CA ASN A 495 -12.15 1.00 -8.71
C ASN A 495 -11.09 0.90 -9.83
N ALA A 496 -9.96 1.60 -9.65
CA ALA A 496 -8.80 1.60 -10.54
C ALA A 496 -7.86 0.39 -10.38
N GLU A 497 -8.14 -0.51 -9.43
CA GLU A 497 -7.27 -1.62 -9.05
C GLU A 497 -7.73 -2.94 -9.68
N THR A 498 -6.86 -3.96 -9.66
CA THR A 498 -7.10 -5.25 -10.30
C THR A 498 -6.41 -6.38 -9.55
N ILE A 499 -6.98 -7.59 -9.60
CA ILE A 499 -6.39 -8.82 -9.05
C ILE A 499 -5.23 -9.37 -9.92
N GLY A 500 -4.96 -8.74 -11.07
CA GLY A 500 -3.86 -9.10 -11.96
C GLY A 500 -4.08 -10.46 -12.62
N LYS A 501 -3.11 -11.36 -12.47
CA LYS A 501 -3.13 -12.71 -13.07
C LYS A 501 -4.00 -13.71 -12.31
N HIS A 502 -4.50 -13.36 -11.12
CA HIS A 502 -5.14 -14.28 -10.17
C HIS A 502 -6.66 -14.49 -10.39
N GLU A 503 -7.13 -14.48 -11.64
CA GLU A 503 -8.54 -14.76 -11.95
C GLU A 503 -8.97 -16.20 -11.60
N ASP A 504 -8.02 -17.12 -11.37
CA ASP A 504 -8.27 -18.48 -10.89
C ASP A 504 -8.49 -18.58 -9.37
N LEU A 505 -8.09 -17.56 -8.60
CA LEU A 505 -8.23 -17.50 -7.14
C LEU A 505 -9.53 -16.81 -6.67
N PHE A 506 -10.19 -16.05 -7.56
CA PHE A 506 -11.26 -15.11 -7.21
C PHE A 506 -12.46 -15.12 -8.18
N GLU A 507 -13.64 -15.49 -7.68
CA GLU A 507 -14.91 -15.28 -8.39
C GLU A 507 -15.26 -13.78 -8.37
N THR A 508 -15.64 -13.21 -9.51
CA THR A 508 -16.04 -11.78 -9.58
C THR A 508 -17.50 -11.60 -9.16
N VAL A 509 -17.74 -10.98 -8.00
CA VAL A 509 -19.08 -10.63 -7.49
C VAL A 509 -19.59 -9.32 -8.10
N SER A 510 -18.71 -8.33 -8.30
CA SER A 510 -19.04 -7.12 -9.05
C SER A 510 -17.84 -6.57 -9.82
N LYS A 511 -17.93 -6.59 -11.15
CA LYS A 511 -16.87 -6.05 -12.03
C LYS A 511 -16.82 -4.51 -12.04
N LYS A 512 -17.93 -3.81 -11.78
CA LYS A 512 -17.95 -2.33 -11.65
C LYS A 512 -17.22 -1.88 -10.38
N TRP A 513 -17.44 -2.58 -9.28
CA TRP A 513 -17.01 -2.17 -7.93
C TRP A 513 -15.87 -3.01 -7.34
N ARG A 514 -15.23 -3.84 -8.16
CA ARG A 514 -14.08 -4.66 -7.78
C ARG A 514 -14.32 -5.48 -6.49
N LEU A 515 -15.51 -6.07 -6.41
CA LEU A 515 -15.89 -7.02 -5.36
C LEU A 515 -15.64 -8.44 -5.87
N PHE A 516 -14.92 -9.23 -5.09
CA PHE A 516 -14.53 -10.60 -5.41
C PHE A 516 -14.84 -11.54 -4.25
N ARG A 517 -14.99 -12.83 -4.53
CA ARG A 517 -15.13 -13.91 -3.56
C ARG A 517 -13.99 -14.89 -3.72
N ARG A 518 -13.38 -15.30 -2.61
CA ARG A 518 -12.34 -16.32 -2.58
C ARG A 518 -12.88 -17.68 -3.03
N VAL A 519 -12.23 -18.26 -4.04
CA VAL A 519 -12.45 -19.63 -4.54
C VAL A 519 -11.12 -20.39 -4.66
N GLY A 520 -11.17 -21.64 -5.14
CA GLY A 520 -9.99 -22.51 -5.26
C GLY A 520 -9.49 -23.06 -3.92
N SER A 521 -8.45 -23.91 -3.97
CA SER A 521 -7.74 -24.41 -2.78
C SER A 521 -6.74 -23.36 -2.24
N THR A 522 -6.33 -23.48 -0.98
CA THR A 522 -5.24 -22.65 -0.43
C THR A 522 -3.91 -23.13 -0.99
N ARG A 523 -3.38 -22.49 -2.04
CA ARG A 523 -1.98 -22.67 -2.46
C ARG A 523 -1.06 -22.02 -1.42
N HIS A 524 -0.28 -22.81 -0.70
CA HIS A 524 0.65 -22.29 0.30
C HIS A 524 1.94 -21.80 -0.39
N ASP A 525 2.29 -22.45 -1.49
CA ASP A 525 3.41 -22.20 -2.41
C ASP A 525 3.42 -20.79 -3.05
N LEU A 526 2.34 -20.00 -2.92
CA LEU A 526 2.30 -18.59 -3.35
C LEU A 526 2.77 -17.60 -2.27
N ILE A 527 3.05 -18.07 -1.06
CA ILE A 527 3.64 -17.27 0.01
C ILE A 527 5.02 -17.86 0.34
N GLU A 528 5.98 -17.61 -0.55
CA GLU A 528 7.38 -17.49 -0.15
C GLU A 528 7.50 -16.29 0.79
N ALA A 529 7.29 -16.54 2.09
CA ALA A 529 7.75 -15.65 3.13
C ALA A 529 9.28 -15.60 3.02
N SER A 530 9.79 -14.55 2.37
CA SER A 530 11.23 -14.33 2.25
C SER A 530 11.85 -14.39 3.64
N PRO A 531 12.83 -15.28 3.90
CA PRO A 531 13.38 -15.46 5.24
C PRO A 531 14.22 -14.23 5.61
N SER A 532 13.55 -13.25 6.20
CA SER A 532 14.18 -12.18 6.97
C SER A 532 15.10 -12.81 7.98
N ARG A 533 16.40 -12.56 7.85
CA ARG A 533 17.40 -12.99 8.83
C ARG A 533 17.21 -12.18 10.11
N ASP A 534 16.39 -12.70 11.01
CA ASP A 534 16.60 -12.59 12.45
C ASP A 534 16.29 -13.95 13.11
N ARG A 535 17.13 -14.29 14.08
CA ARG A 535 17.23 -15.58 14.79
C ARG A 535 17.92 -15.22 16.13
N SER A 536 17.56 -15.74 17.30
CA SER A 536 16.61 -16.81 17.64
C SER A 536 16.11 -16.57 19.08
N GLU A 537 15.21 -17.41 19.59
CA GLU A 537 15.40 -18.11 20.86
C GLU A 537 14.71 -19.50 20.78
N PRO A 538 15.17 -20.57 21.47
CA PRO A 538 14.82 -21.95 21.12
C PRO A 538 14.05 -22.74 22.19
N GLY A 539 13.51 -23.89 21.78
CA GLY A 539 13.38 -25.05 22.66
C GLY A 539 11.99 -25.37 23.21
N THR A 540 11.29 -26.29 22.55
CA THR A 540 10.65 -27.41 23.27
C THR A 540 10.46 -28.60 22.33
N ASN A 541 10.76 -29.80 22.82
CA ASN A 541 10.74 -31.02 22.01
C ASN A 541 9.31 -31.49 21.69
N GLU A 542 9.03 -31.79 20.41
CA GLU A 542 8.24 -32.98 20.05
C GLU A 542 8.92 -33.73 18.89
N SER A 543 8.89 -35.06 18.97
CA SER A 543 9.53 -35.98 18.00
C SER A 543 8.88 -35.93 16.61
N PRO A 544 9.57 -36.39 15.55
CA PRO A 544 9.01 -36.46 14.19
C PRO A 544 7.78 -37.39 14.12
N SER A 545 6.61 -36.80 14.30
CA SER A 545 5.33 -37.51 14.19
C SER A 545 4.97 -37.82 12.74
N SER A 546 4.40 -39.00 12.54
CA SER A 546 4.05 -39.58 11.23
C SER A 546 3.27 -38.64 10.30
N PRO A 547 3.36 -38.81 8.96
CA PRO A 547 2.54 -38.05 8.02
C PRO A 547 1.07 -38.11 8.40
N ARG A 548 0.47 -36.94 8.68
CA ARG A 548 -0.92 -36.85 9.15
C ARG A 548 -1.87 -37.28 8.04
N LEU A 549 -2.79 -38.17 8.42
CA LEU A 549 -3.77 -38.77 7.50
C LEU A 549 -4.66 -37.68 6.88
N GLU A 550 -4.96 -37.84 5.59
CA GLU A 550 -6.20 -37.28 5.01
C GLU A 550 -7.42 -37.77 5.82
N PRO A 551 -8.52 -37.01 5.91
CA PRO A 551 -9.73 -37.49 6.57
C PRO A 551 -10.15 -38.83 5.93
N PRO A 552 -10.48 -39.86 6.73
CA PRO A 552 -10.74 -41.19 6.19
C PRO A 552 -11.90 -41.12 5.21
N THR A 553 -11.61 -41.41 3.94
CA THR A 553 -12.67 -41.72 2.97
C THR A 553 -13.49 -42.84 3.56
N SER A 554 -14.78 -42.57 3.80
CA SER A 554 -15.70 -43.57 4.35
C SER A 554 -15.57 -44.87 3.56
N ALA A 555 -15.74 -46.03 4.21
CA ALA A 555 -15.82 -47.29 3.47
C ALA A 555 -16.90 -47.24 2.37
N ALA A 556 -17.97 -46.47 2.59
CA ALA A 556 -18.98 -46.17 1.58
C ALA A 556 -18.48 -45.26 0.44
N GLU A 557 -17.52 -44.36 0.70
CA GLU A 557 -16.93 -43.48 -0.32
C GLU A 557 -15.84 -44.20 -1.14
N MET A 558 -14.99 -45.02 -0.51
CA MET A 558 -14.10 -45.93 -1.23
C MET A 558 -14.90 -46.92 -2.08
N ALA A 559 -15.96 -47.52 -1.51
CA ALA A 559 -16.87 -48.38 -2.27
C ALA A 559 -17.57 -47.59 -3.40
N ARG A 560 -18.06 -46.36 -3.17
CA ARG A 560 -18.68 -45.52 -4.22
C ARG A 560 -17.70 -45.19 -5.33
N ARG A 561 -16.44 -44.88 -5.02
CA ARG A 561 -15.39 -44.59 -6.00
C ARG A 561 -15.04 -45.83 -6.83
N ALA A 562 -14.83 -46.98 -6.18
CA ALA A 562 -14.60 -48.25 -6.87
C ALA A 562 -15.81 -48.76 -7.68
N LEU A 563 -17.04 -48.50 -7.22
CA LEU A 563 -18.27 -48.79 -7.97
C LEU A 563 -18.44 -47.87 -9.17
N LEU A 564 -18.12 -46.57 -9.05
CA LEU A 564 -18.12 -45.65 -10.18
C LEU A 564 -17.06 -46.05 -11.22
N GLU A 565 -15.82 -46.31 -10.79
CA GLU A 565 -14.73 -46.75 -11.66
C GLU A 565 -15.00 -48.08 -12.39
N ARG A 566 -15.86 -48.94 -11.83
CA ARG A 566 -16.16 -50.28 -12.38
C ARG A 566 -17.53 -50.43 -13.06
N TYR A 567 -18.49 -49.55 -12.79
CA TYR A 567 -19.87 -49.67 -13.28
C TYR A 567 -20.46 -48.36 -13.87
N ALA A 568 -19.79 -47.20 -13.78
CA ALA A 568 -20.27 -46.00 -14.46
C ALA A 568 -19.94 -46.07 -15.96
N PRO A 569 -20.89 -45.74 -16.86
CA PRO A 569 -20.60 -45.62 -18.28
C PRO A 569 -19.70 -44.41 -18.57
N ALA A 570 -18.91 -44.50 -19.65
CA ALA A 570 -18.13 -43.38 -20.14
C ALA A 570 -19.07 -42.19 -20.41
N SER A 571 -18.81 -41.06 -19.76
CA SER A 571 -19.75 -39.93 -19.70
C SER A 571 -19.04 -38.59 -19.83
N VAL A 572 -19.75 -37.62 -20.41
CA VAL A 572 -19.25 -36.27 -20.67
C VAL A 572 -20.29 -35.27 -20.19
N LEU A 573 -19.86 -34.31 -19.36
CA LEU A 573 -20.70 -33.22 -18.87
C LEU A 573 -20.59 -32.05 -19.85
N ILE A 574 -21.71 -31.51 -20.33
CA ILE A 574 -21.75 -30.39 -21.27
C ILE A 574 -22.68 -29.25 -20.83
N ASP A 575 -22.36 -28.04 -21.30
CA ASP A 575 -23.29 -26.91 -21.25
C ASP A 575 -24.36 -26.98 -22.38
N GLN A 576 -25.33 -26.06 -22.33
CA GLN A 576 -26.41 -25.97 -23.32
C GLN A 576 -25.93 -25.66 -24.76
N SER A 577 -24.68 -25.20 -24.93
CA SER A 577 -24.08 -24.94 -26.24
C SER A 577 -23.29 -26.14 -26.79
N GLY A 578 -23.19 -27.25 -26.04
CA GLY A 578 -22.46 -28.44 -26.42
C GLY A 578 -21.00 -28.48 -25.97
N ARG A 579 -20.54 -27.49 -25.18
CA ARG A 579 -19.15 -27.44 -24.72
C ARG A 579 -18.92 -28.37 -23.54
N VAL A 580 -17.82 -29.12 -23.57
CA VAL A 580 -17.42 -30.03 -22.50
C VAL A 580 -16.92 -29.26 -21.27
N LEU A 581 -17.50 -29.60 -20.13
CA LEU A 581 -17.14 -29.14 -18.79
C LEU A 581 -16.30 -30.18 -18.04
N TYR A 582 -16.58 -31.48 -18.24
CA TYR A 582 -15.93 -32.58 -17.52
C TYR A 582 -16.02 -33.92 -18.30
N PHE A 583 -15.03 -34.80 -18.11
CA PHE A 583 -14.99 -36.17 -18.66
C PHE A 583 -14.96 -37.20 -17.53
N HIS A 584 -15.66 -38.32 -17.69
CA HIS A 584 -15.73 -39.41 -16.71
C HIS A 584 -15.64 -40.77 -17.40
N GLY A 585 -14.81 -41.67 -16.89
CA GLY A 585 -14.58 -43.00 -17.48
C GLY A 585 -13.82 -42.96 -18.82
N ALA A 586 -13.75 -44.12 -19.49
CA ALA A 586 -12.98 -44.30 -20.73
C ALA A 586 -13.72 -43.75 -21.97
N THR A 587 -13.64 -42.45 -22.23
CA THR A 587 -14.32 -41.79 -23.36
C THR A 587 -13.65 -41.99 -24.72
N ARG A 588 -12.44 -42.59 -24.76
CA ARG A 588 -11.60 -42.76 -25.96
C ARG A 588 -12.29 -43.51 -27.12
N ASP A 589 -13.21 -44.42 -26.81
CA ASP A 589 -13.93 -45.23 -27.82
C ASP A 589 -15.06 -44.47 -28.52
N TYR A 590 -15.43 -43.30 -28.00
CA TYR A 590 -16.54 -42.48 -28.50
C TYR A 590 -16.08 -41.10 -28.98
N LEU A 591 -14.89 -40.67 -28.56
CA LEU A 591 -14.30 -39.36 -28.84
C LEU A 591 -12.94 -39.45 -29.54
N GLU A 592 -12.64 -38.41 -30.31
CA GLU A 592 -11.34 -38.14 -30.97
C GLU A 592 -11.01 -36.65 -30.78
N ASN A 593 -9.73 -36.33 -30.53
CA ASN A 593 -9.27 -34.95 -30.57
C ASN A 593 -8.92 -34.58 -32.02
N PRO A 594 -9.56 -33.57 -32.63
CA PRO A 594 -9.20 -33.13 -33.98
C PRO A 594 -7.82 -32.46 -33.99
N SER A 595 -7.06 -32.63 -35.07
CA SER A 595 -5.76 -32.00 -35.28
C SER A 595 -5.93 -30.52 -35.65
N GLY A 596 -5.72 -29.62 -34.69
CA GLY A 596 -5.87 -28.17 -34.87
C GLY A 596 -5.78 -27.41 -33.54
N GLU A 597 -6.43 -26.25 -33.47
CA GLU A 597 -6.60 -25.52 -32.20
C GLU A 597 -7.44 -26.32 -31.19
N PRO A 598 -7.16 -26.26 -29.87
CA PRO A 598 -7.88 -27.02 -28.85
C PRO A 598 -9.38 -26.66 -28.75
N THR A 599 -10.24 -27.44 -29.40
CA THR A 599 -11.70 -27.34 -29.26
C THR A 599 -12.20 -27.91 -27.92
N ARG A 600 -13.34 -27.40 -27.46
CA ARG A 600 -14.15 -27.99 -26.37
C ARG A 600 -15.58 -28.33 -26.80
N ASP A 601 -15.95 -28.20 -28.07
CA ASP A 601 -17.29 -28.59 -28.55
C ASP A 601 -17.38 -30.11 -28.72
N LEU A 602 -18.22 -30.77 -27.92
CA LEU A 602 -18.43 -32.21 -27.98
C LEU A 602 -18.84 -32.69 -29.38
N LEU A 603 -19.60 -31.88 -30.14
CA LEU A 603 -20.03 -32.23 -31.49
C LEU A 603 -18.91 -32.17 -32.54
N THR A 604 -17.75 -31.61 -32.18
CA THR A 604 -16.49 -31.68 -32.96
C THR A 604 -15.53 -32.75 -32.47
N MET A 605 -15.71 -33.24 -31.24
CA MET A 605 -14.87 -34.27 -30.60
C MET A 605 -15.45 -35.69 -30.72
N VAL A 606 -16.66 -35.86 -31.26
CA VAL A 606 -17.39 -37.14 -31.30
C VAL A 606 -17.13 -37.89 -32.61
N ARG A 607 -16.85 -39.20 -32.52
CA ARG A 607 -16.48 -40.06 -33.66
C ARG A 607 -17.53 -40.10 -34.79
N GLY A 608 -17.03 -40.38 -36.00
CA GLY A 608 -17.79 -40.40 -37.25
C GLY A 608 -19.07 -41.25 -37.20
N GLY A 609 -20.23 -40.60 -37.42
CA GLY A 609 -21.55 -41.21 -37.43
C GLY A 609 -22.44 -40.84 -36.22
N LEU A 610 -21.84 -40.55 -35.07
CA LEU A 610 -22.60 -40.26 -33.83
C LEU A 610 -23.13 -38.81 -33.77
N ALA A 611 -22.33 -37.83 -34.20
CA ALA A 611 -22.58 -36.40 -33.98
C ALA A 611 -23.95 -35.90 -34.50
N ALA A 612 -24.49 -36.49 -35.57
CA ALA A 612 -25.79 -36.11 -36.12
C ALA A 612 -26.97 -36.47 -35.20
N ARG A 613 -26.98 -37.70 -34.64
CA ARG A 613 -28.01 -38.15 -33.69
C ARG A 613 -27.79 -37.56 -32.29
N LEU A 614 -26.54 -37.36 -31.86
CA LEU A 614 -26.24 -36.66 -30.61
C LEU A 614 -26.75 -35.21 -30.63
N ARG A 615 -26.56 -34.48 -31.74
CA ARG A 615 -27.11 -33.12 -31.95
C ARG A 615 -28.65 -33.10 -31.96
N ALA A 616 -29.33 -34.22 -32.27
CA ALA A 616 -30.76 -34.33 -32.08
C ALA A 616 -31.11 -34.51 -30.60
N ALA A 617 -30.53 -35.51 -29.93
CA ALA A 617 -30.79 -35.81 -28.52
C ALA A 617 -30.51 -34.65 -27.57
N ILE A 618 -29.43 -33.87 -27.77
CA ILE A 618 -29.12 -32.67 -26.98
C ILE A 618 -30.25 -31.64 -27.08
N ARG A 619 -30.79 -31.40 -28.27
CA ARG A 619 -31.87 -30.43 -28.49
C ARG A 619 -33.22 -30.93 -27.98
N GLU A 620 -33.48 -32.23 -28.04
CA GLU A 620 -34.68 -32.86 -27.48
C GLU A 620 -34.65 -32.83 -25.93
N ALA A 621 -33.56 -33.29 -25.32
CA ALA A 621 -33.36 -33.30 -23.87
C ALA A 621 -33.40 -31.89 -23.27
N SER A 622 -32.76 -30.91 -23.91
CA SER A 622 -32.77 -29.52 -23.46
C SER A 622 -34.12 -28.81 -23.67
N LYS A 623 -34.99 -29.30 -24.57
CA LYS A 623 -36.30 -28.69 -24.84
C LYS A 623 -37.40 -29.29 -23.97
N GLU A 624 -37.37 -30.61 -23.76
CA GLU A 624 -38.40 -31.35 -23.04
C GLU A 624 -37.99 -31.68 -21.58
N ASN A 625 -36.79 -31.26 -21.17
CA ASN A 625 -36.21 -31.42 -19.83
C ASN A 625 -36.32 -32.85 -19.28
N ARG A 626 -36.14 -33.84 -20.16
CA ARG A 626 -36.18 -35.28 -19.86
C ARG A 626 -34.92 -35.95 -20.39
N SER A 627 -34.62 -37.15 -19.88
CA SER A 627 -33.59 -38.00 -20.47
C SER A 627 -34.00 -38.46 -21.88
N VAL A 628 -33.06 -38.42 -22.82
CA VAL A 628 -33.24 -38.85 -24.21
C VAL A 628 -32.11 -39.80 -24.58
N THR A 629 -32.46 -41.05 -24.87
CA THR A 629 -31.51 -42.08 -25.36
C THR A 629 -31.67 -42.26 -26.86
N VAL A 630 -30.59 -42.11 -27.62
CA VAL A 630 -30.56 -42.39 -29.06
C VAL A 630 -29.49 -43.42 -29.39
N ASN A 631 -29.85 -44.40 -30.23
CA ASN A 631 -28.89 -45.33 -30.81
C ASN A 631 -28.32 -44.74 -32.10
N ALA A 632 -27.00 -44.77 -32.25
CA ALA A 632 -26.28 -44.38 -33.46
C ALA A 632 -25.12 -45.35 -33.72
N ARG A 633 -24.60 -45.42 -34.94
CA ARG A 633 -23.50 -46.33 -35.29
C ARG A 633 -22.22 -45.54 -35.59
N ILE A 634 -21.11 -45.92 -34.96
CA ILE A 634 -19.76 -45.49 -35.39
C ILE A 634 -19.43 -46.27 -36.66
N ARG A 635 -18.75 -45.62 -37.62
CA ARG A 635 -18.13 -46.29 -38.77
C ARG A 635 -16.60 -46.21 -38.65
N GLU A 636 -16.05 -47.16 -37.91
CA GLU A 636 -14.66 -47.62 -38.08
C GLU A 636 -14.67 -48.89 -38.94
N SER A 637 -13.49 -49.30 -39.44
CA SER A 637 -13.36 -50.30 -40.50
C SER A 637 -14.15 -51.59 -40.23
N GLU A 638 -15.01 -51.93 -41.20
CA GLU A 638 -15.83 -53.13 -41.34
C GLU A 638 -16.81 -53.52 -40.19
N THR A 639 -16.76 -52.90 -39.01
CA THR A 639 -17.76 -53.14 -37.94
C THR A 639 -18.49 -51.87 -37.49
N ALA A 640 -19.78 -51.78 -37.85
CA ALA A 640 -20.64 -50.63 -37.53
C ALA A 640 -21.17 -50.68 -36.08
N ARG A 641 -20.28 -50.43 -35.10
CA ARG A 641 -20.59 -50.49 -33.65
C ARG A 641 -21.77 -49.58 -33.29
N SER A 642 -22.83 -50.18 -32.76
CA SER A 642 -24.00 -49.47 -32.23
C SER A 642 -23.71 -48.92 -30.83
N VAL A 643 -24.01 -47.65 -30.61
CA VAL A 643 -23.79 -46.90 -29.36
C VAL A 643 -25.09 -46.26 -28.93
N ALA A 644 -25.51 -46.56 -27.71
CA ALA A 644 -26.57 -45.85 -27.01
C ALA A 644 -25.97 -44.58 -26.38
N MET A 645 -26.45 -43.41 -26.79
CA MET A 645 -26.09 -42.12 -26.22
C MET A 645 -27.29 -41.59 -25.43
N THR A 646 -27.17 -41.56 -24.11
CA THR A 646 -28.20 -41.02 -23.21
C THR A 646 -27.82 -39.61 -22.82
N VAL A 647 -28.63 -38.62 -23.22
CA VAL A 647 -28.50 -37.23 -22.80
C VAL A 647 -29.51 -36.95 -21.70
N MET A 648 -29.02 -36.70 -20.49
CA MET A 648 -29.84 -36.45 -19.30
C MET A 648 -29.59 -35.04 -18.77
N PRO A 649 -30.62 -34.18 -18.63
CA PRO A 649 -30.48 -32.93 -17.88
C PRO A 649 -30.30 -33.23 -16.39
N LEU A 650 -29.26 -32.65 -15.77
CA LEU A 650 -29.00 -32.81 -14.35
C LEU A 650 -29.74 -31.73 -13.55
N PRO A 651 -30.59 -32.10 -12.57
CA PRO A 651 -31.16 -31.13 -11.64
C PRO A 651 -30.07 -30.60 -10.69
N ALA A 652 -30.19 -29.32 -10.33
CA ALA A 652 -29.32 -28.56 -9.41
C ALA A 652 -27.94 -28.10 -9.96
N SER A 653 -27.96 -27.02 -10.73
CA SER A 653 -26.97 -25.93 -10.62
C SER A 653 -27.69 -24.58 -10.80
N PRO A 654 -27.34 -23.51 -10.05
CA PRO A 654 -27.91 -22.16 -10.28
C PRO A 654 -27.50 -21.54 -11.62
N GLN A 655 -26.50 -22.10 -12.32
CA GLN A 655 -25.83 -21.50 -13.48
C GLN A 655 -26.15 -22.24 -14.79
N GLY A 656 -27.45 -22.38 -15.11
CA GLY A 656 -27.93 -22.95 -16.37
C GLY A 656 -28.05 -24.48 -16.39
N GLY A 657 -28.86 -25.00 -17.31
CA GLY A 657 -29.18 -26.43 -17.38
C GLY A 657 -28.04 -27.24 -17.98
N VAL A 658 -27.26 -27.90 -17.13
CA VAL A 658 -26.16 -28.80 -17.53
C VAL A 658 -26.72 -30.15 -17.99
N LEU A 659 -26.17 -30.69 -19.07
CA LEU A 659 -26.53 -32.00 -19.61
C LEU A 659 -25.39 -33.00 -19.36
N LEU A 660 -25.72 -34.21 -18.93
CA LEU A 660 -24.81 -35.35 -18.90
C LEU A 660 -25.06 -36.21 -20.13
N VAL A 661 -24.03 -36.43 -20.95
CA VAL A 661 -24.06 -37.36 -22.08
C VAL A 661 -23.33 -38.63 -21.67
N SER A 662 -24.06 -39.73 -21.49
CA SER A 662 -23.49 -41.05 -21.20
C SER A 662 -23.50 -41.94 -22.43
N PHE A 663 -22.38 -42.62 -22.68
CA PHE A 663 -22.14 -43.52 -23.80
C PHE A 663 -22.10 -44.97 -23.32
N ALA A 664 -22.89 -45.83 -23.94
CA ALA A 664 -22.94 -47.27 -23.66
C ALA A 664 -23.05 -48.08 -24.97
N PRO A 665 -22.65 -49.37 -24.98
CA PRO A 665 -22.93 -50.27 -26.10
C PRO A 665 -24.44 -50.35 -26.37
N GLY A 666 -24.84 -50.06 -27.61
CA GLY A 666 -26.25 -50.02 -28.01
C GLY A 666 -26.74 -51.36 -28.56
N VAL A 667 -27.86 -51.87 -28.03
CA VAL A 667 -28.49 -53.11 -28.52
C VAL A 667 -29.03 -52.91 -29.94
N PRO A 668 -28.88 -53.88 -30.89
CA PRO A 668 -29.43 -53.77 -32.23
C PRO A 668 -30.97 -53.74 -32.28
N GLN A 669 -31.51 -52.93 -33.18
CA GLN A 669 -32.93 -52.90 -33.56
C GLN A 669 -33.03 -52.62 -35.07
N ALA A 670 -34.10 -53.09 -35.73
CA ALA A 670 -34.22 -53.14 -37.20
C ALA A 670 -35.20 -52.09 -37.78
N ASP A 671 -34.94 -51.64 -39.00
CA ASP A 671 -35.75 -50.69 -39.78
C ASP A 671 -36.48 -51.41 -40.96
N PRO A 672 -37.68 -50.97 -41.41
CA PRO A 672 -38.49 -51.62 -42.48
C PRO A 672 -38.73 -50.76 -43.77
N THR A 673 -39.61 -51.24 -44.69
CA THR A 673 -40.24 -50.56 -45.89
C THR A 673 -39.40 -50.53 -47.21
N PRO A 674 -39.95 -50.26 -48.45
CA PRO A 674 -41.23 -49.58 -48.84
C PRO A 674 -42.05 -50.12 -50.08
N SER A 675 -43.07 -49.36 -50.55
CA SER A 675 -43.97 -49.66 -51.71
C SER A 675 -44.54 -48.39 -52.41
N PRO A 676 -44.84 -48.39 -53.75
CA PRO A 676 -45.93 -47.56 -54.36
C PRO A 676 -46.70 -48.26 -55.57
N PRO A 677 -47.39 -47.62 -56.60
CA PRO A 677 -48.87 -47.74 -56.86
C PRO A 677 -49.38 -48.12 -58.32
N ARG A 678 -50.72 -48.29 -58.59
CA ARG A 678 -51.41 -48.50 -59.94
C ARG A 678 -52.99 -48.49 -59.94
N GLU A 679 -53.69 -48.45 -61.11
CA GLU A 679 -55.19 -48.36 -61.31
C GLU A 679 -55.78 -49.02 -62.64
N ASP A 680 -57.14 -49.00 -62.83
CA ASP A 680 -58.05 -49.16 -64.05
C ASP A 680 -58.95 -50.43 -64.37
N ALA A 681 -60.07 -50.22 -65.13
CA ALA A 681 -61.17 -51.15 -65.59
C ALA A 681 -61.83 -50.66 -66.94
N GLY A 682 -62.96 -51.10 -67.58
CA GLY A 682 -64.15 -52.02 -67.48
C GLY A 682 -65.19 -51.62 -68.61
N ASP A 683 -66.41 -52.14 -68.93
CA ASP A 683 -67.27 -53.34 -68.68
C ASP A 683 -68.55 -53.31 -69.64
N ALA A 684 -69.17 -54.43 -70.10
CA ALA A 684 -70.47 -54.50 -70.87
C ALA A 684 -71.01 -55.94 -71.25
N SER A 685 -72.30 -56.12 -71.65
CA SER A 685 -72.91 -57.38 -72.23
C SER A 685 -74.24 -57.19 -73.05
N SER A 686 -74.84 -58.25 -73.69
CA SER A 686 -75.89 -58.11 -74.75
C SER A 686 -76.85 -59.33 -75.05
N GLY A 687 -77.85 -59.65 -74.21
CA GLY A 687 -78.49 -61.00 -74.12
C GLY A 687 -79.72 -61.45 -74.98
N GLU A 688 -80.88 -61.69 -74.33
CA GLU A 688 -81.66 -62.97 -74.25
C GLU A 688 -81.78 -63.95 -75.46
N ARG A 689 -81.71 -63.51 -76.73
CA ARG A 689 -81.72 -64.41 -77.90
C ARG A 689 -80.40 -64.48 -78.68
N ALA A 690 -79.47 -63.56 -78.42
CA ALA A 690 -78.07 -63.95 -78.41
C ALA A 690 -77.92 -65.03 -77.34
N LEU A 691 -78.21 -64.73 -76.06
CA LEU A 691 -78.14 -65.57 -74.84
C LEU A 691 -78.63 -67.04 -74.90
N LEU A 692 -79.30 -67.51 -75.96
CA LEU A 692 -79.59 -68.93 -76.22
C LEU A 692 -78.69 -69.58 -77.27
N GLU A 693 -78.25 -68.82 -78.28
CA GLU A 693 -77.23 -69.24 -79.24
C GLU A 693 -75.82 -68.92 -78.69
N GLU A 694 -75.64 -67.77 -78.06
CA GLU A 694 -74.59 -67.44 -77.08
C GLU A 694 -74.54 -68.49 -75.96
N LEU A 695 -75.63 -69.13 -75.50
CA LEU A 695 -75.54 -70.28 -74.57
C LEU A 695 -75.04 -71.59 -75.22
N ARG A 696 -74.96 -71.66 -76.55
CA ARG A 696 -74.29 -72.74 -77.28
C ARG A 696 -72.86 -72.37 -77.63
N GLU A 697 -72.64 -71.15 -78.09
CA GLU A 697 -71.33 -70.58 -78.38
C GLU A 697 -70.50 -70.50 -77.09
N THR A 698 -70.97 -69.85 -76.02
CA THR A 698 -70.29 -69.87 -74.70
C THR A 698 -70.17 -71.26 -74.09
N ARG A 699 -70.95 -72.28 -74.51
CA ARG A 699 -70.73 -73.67 -74.08
C ARG A 699 -69.66 -74.40 -74.90
N ALA A 700 -69.59 -74.15 -76.21
CA ALA A 700 -68.50 -74.62 -77.05
C ALA A 700 -67.19 -73.91 -76.67
N GLU A 701 -67.26 -72.60 -76.42
CA GLU A 701 -66.17 -71.75 -75.98
C GLU A 701 -65.76 -72.03 -74.53
N LEU A 702 -66.68 -72.35 -73.61
CA LEU A 702 -66.33 -72.88 -72.28
C LEU A 702 -65.60 -74.21 -72.41
N ASN A 703 -66.07 -75.14 -73.25
CA ASN A 703 -65.38 -76.41 -73.44
C ASN A 703 -63.97 -76.21 -74.03
N ASN A 704 -63.82 -75.37 -75.06
CA ASN A 704 -62.52 -75.00 -75.61
C ASN A 704 -61.64 -74.24 -74.59
N THR A 705 -62.25 -73.42 -73.72
CA THR A 705 -61.54 -72.67 -72.67
C THR A 705 -61.11 -73.61 -71.54
N ILE A 706 -61.88 -74.66 -71.22
CA ILE A 706 -61.48 -75.71 -70.29
C ILE A 706 -60.33 -76.52 -70.89
N GLU A 707 -60.42 -76.96 -72.14
CA GLU A 707 -59.34 -77.70 -72.83
C GLU A 707 -58.05 -76.85 -72.96
N TYR A 708 -58.20 -75.53 -73.17
CA TYR A 708 -57.10 -74.54 -73.12
C TYR A 708 -56.60 -74.27 -71.69
N GLN A 709 -57.46 -74.29 -70.67
CA GLN A 709 -57.08 -74.15 -69.27
C GLN A 709 -56.38 -75.40 -68.74
N GLU A 710 -56.75 -76.59 -69.19
CA GLU A 710 -56.08 -77.84 -68.84
C GLU A 710 -54.67 -77.86 -69.47
N THR A 711 -54.54 -77.60 -70.77
CA THR A 711 -53.22 -77.49 -71.43
C THR A 711 -52.34 -76.37 -70.86
N THR A 712 -52.88 -75.16 -70.61
CA THR A 712 -52.07 -74.10 -69.97
C THR A 712 -51.75 -74.36 -68.49
N ASN A 713 -52.53 -75.17 -67.76
CA ASN A 713 -52.14 -75.66 -66.44
C ASN A 713 -51.03 -76.73 -66.52
N GLU A 714 -51.04 -77.59 -67.54
CA GLU A 714 -49.94 -78.54 -67.77
C GLU A 714 -48.63 -77.82 -68.14
N GLU A 715 -48.69 -76.81 -69.02
CA GLU A 715 -47.53 -75.96 -69.33
C GLU A 715 -47.04 -75.16 -68.11
N LEU A 716 -47.95 -74.55 -67.34
CA LEU A 716 -47.60 -73.87 -66.08
C LEU A 716 -46.95 -74.82 -65.07
N LYS A 717 -47.43 -76.06 -64.97
CA LYS A 717 -46.87 -77.07 -64.05
C LYS A 717 -45.47 -77.50 -64.49
N ALA A 718 -45.26 -77.73 -65.79
CA ALA A 718 -43.94 -78.04 -66.34
C ALA A 718 -42.94 -76.89 -66.12
N ALA A 719 -43.33 -75.64 -66.41
CA ALA A 719 -42.50 -74.47 -66.17
C ALA A 719 -42.20 -74.24 -64.68
N ASN A 720 -43.12 -74.60 -63.78
CA ASN A 720 -42.91 -74.53 -62.33
C ASN A 720 -41.98 -75.65 -61.83
N GLU A 721 -42.06 -76.86 -62.39
CA GLU A 721 -41.11 -77.94 -62.10
C GLU A 721 -39.68 -77.62 -62.60
N GLU A 722 -39.54 -77.01 -63.79
CA GLU A 722 -38.25 -76.50 -64.29
C GLU A 722 -37.71 -75.34 -63.43
N ALA A 723 -38.58 -74.41 -63.00
CA ALA A 723 -38.22 -73.33 -62.09
C ALA A 723 -37.78 -73.84 -60.70
N ILE A 724 -38.40 -74.89 -60.17
CA ILE A 724 -37.97 -75.56 -58.94
C ILE A 724 -36.58 -76.18 -59.13
N SER A 725 -36.35 -76.89 -60.25
CA SER A 725 -35.05 -77.51 -60.53
C SER A 725 -33.91 -76.49 -60.66
N MET A 726 -34.15 -75.34 -61.30
CA MET A 726 -33.16 -74.23 -61.30
C MET A 726 -32.91 -73.68 -59.90
N ASN A 727 -33.94 -73.64 -59.04
CA ASN A 727 -33.81 -73.12 -57.67
C ASN A 727 -32.97 -74.06 -56.79
N GLU A 728 -33.07 -75.38 -56.99
CA GLU A 728 -32.21 -76.37 -56.33
C GLU A 728 -30.74 -76.26 -56.80
N GLU A 729 -30.48 -76.07 -58.10
CA GLU A 729 -29.13 -75.85 -58.63
C GLU A 729 -28.52 -74.50 -58.17
N LEU A 730 -29.34 -73.44 -58.12
CA LEU A 730 -28.96 -72.16 -57.52
C LEU A 730 -28.70 -72.28 -56.01
N GLN A 731 -29.46 -73.08 -55.27
CA GLN A 731 -29.18 -73.30 -53.85
C GLN A 731 -27.85 -74.05 -53.66
N SER A 732 -27.61 -75.13 -54.42
CA SER A 732 -26.38 -75.91 -54.34
C SER A 732 -25.13 -75.07 -54.66
N THR A 733 -25.18 -74.22 -55.69
CA THR A 733 -24.07 -73.31 -56.02
C THR A 733 -23.89 -72.18 -55.00
N ASN A 734 -24.95 -71.80 -54.28
CA ASN A 734 -24.86 -70.86 -53.16
C ASN A 734 -24.22 -71.50 -51.91
N GLU A 735 -24.48 -72.79 -51.65
CA GLU A 735 -23.84 -73.58 -50.58
C GLU A 735 -22.32 -73.80 -50.83
N GLU A 736 -21.91 -74.05 -52.09
CA GLU A 736 -20.49 -74.08 -52.46
C GLU A 736 -19.80 -72.71 -52.31
N LEU A 737 -20.50 -71.61 -52.62
CA LEU A 737 -19.97 -70.25 -52.41
C LEU A 737 -19.89 -69.87 -50.92
N GLU A 738 -20.84 -70.31 -50.10
CA GLU A 738 -20.83 -70.07 -48.66
C GLU A 738 -19.66 -70.80 -47.97
N THR A 739 -19.41 -72.07 -48.30
CA THR A 739 -18.26 -72.82 -47.77
C THR A 739 -16.91 -72.24 -48.20
N SER A 740 -16.75 -71.84 -49.47
CA SER A 740 -15.53 -71.16 -49.96
C SER A 740 -15.27 -69.82 -49.26
N LYS A 741 -16.34 -69.08 -48.92
CA LYS A 741 -16.29 -67.85 -48.11
C LYS A 741 -15.88 -68.13 -46.66
N GLU A 742 -16.34 -69.21 -46.03
CA GLU A 742 -15.92 -69.61 -44.68
C GLU A 742 -14.42 -69.95 -44.61
N GLU A 743 -13.88 -70.68 -45.59
CA GLU A 743 -12.44 -70.97 -45.66
C GLU A 743 -11.59 -69.69 -45.79
N LEU A 744 -12.00 -68.75 -46.65
CA LEU A 744 -11.33 -67.46 -46.81
C LEU A 744 -11.43 -66.59 -45.56
N GLN A 745 -12.54 -66.62 -44.83
CA GLN A 745 -12.68 -65.87 -43.58
C GLN A 745 -11.76 -66.43 -42.50
N SER A 746 -11.70 -67.76 -42.35
CA SER A 746 -10.80 -68.46 -41.42
C SER A 746 -9.32 -68.07 -41.64
N PHE A 747 -8.85 -68.09 -42.89
CA PHE A 747 -7.47 -67.72 -43.23
C PHE A 747 -7.16 -66.23 -42.93
N ASN A 748 -8.15 -65.37 -43.06
CA ASN A 748 -8.04 -63.94 -42.74
C ASN A 748 -8.01 -63.71 -41.21
N GLU A 749 -8.76 -64.48 -40.43
CA GLU A 749 -8.73 -64.44 -38.96
C GLU A 749 -7.36 -64.89 -38.39
N GLU A 750 -6.73 -65.92 -38.99
CA GLU A 750 -5.36 -66.33 -38.61
C GLU A 750 -4.32 -65.25 -38.96
N LEU A 751 -4.37 -64.67 -40.17
CA LEU A 751 -3.47 -63.58 -40.57
C LEU A 751 -3.60 -62.33 -39.68
N ASN A 752 -4.81 -61.93 -39.33
CA ASN A 752 -5.04 -60.81 -38.42
C ASN A 752 -4.53 -61.11 -37.00
N THR A 753 -4.62 -62.36 -36.54
CA THR A 753 -4.04 -62.79 -35.26
C THR A 753 -2.52 -62.66 -35.25
N VAL A 754 -1.83 -63.11 -36.32
CA VAL A 754 -0.36 -62.99 -36.44
C VAL A 754 0.09 -61.53 -36.55
N ASN A 755 -0.61 -60.70 -37.33
CA ASN A 755 -0.33 -59.27 -37.42
C ASN A 755 -0.53 -58.56 -36.08
N GLY A 756 -1.57 -58.90 -35.32
CA GLY A 756 -1.79 -58.37 -33.97
C GLY A 756 -0.65 -58.71 -33.00
N GLN A 757 -0.11 -59.94 -33.04
CA GLN A 757 1.05 -60.32 -32.23
C GLN A 757 2.32 -59.55 -32.62
N LEU A 758 2.55 -59.31 -33.91
CA LEU A 758 3.68 -58.49 -34.39
C LEU A 758 3.55 -57.03 -33.96
N GLN A 759 2.36 -56.42 -34.11
CA GLN A 759 2.10 -55.04 -33.68
C GLN A 759 2.25 -54.86 -32.17
N HIS A 760 1.76 -55.81 -31.35
CA HIS A 760 1.96 -55.81 -29.91
C HIS A 760 3.46 -55.81 -29.55
N LYS A 761 4.25 -56.64 -30.23
CA LYS A 761 5.67 -56.82 -29.93
C LYS A 761 6.54 -55.65 -30.40
N ILE A 762 6.13 -54.94 -31.45
CA ILE A 762 6.72 -53.65 -31.84
C ILE A 762 6.37 -52.59 -30.79
N GLY A 763 5.10 -52.49 -30.37
CA GLY A 763 4.66 -51.55 -29.33
C GLY A 763 5.34 -51.76 -27.98
N GLU A 764 5.64 -53.00 -27.59
CA GLU A 764 6.45 -53.31 -26.39
C GLU A 764 7.90 -52.78 -26.53
N LEU A 765 8.51 -52.91 -27.70
CA LEU A 765 9.87 -52.42 -27.97
C LEU A 765 9.93 -50.89 -28.04
N GLU A 766 8.93 -50.24 -28.65
CA GLU A 766 8.78 -48.79 -28.66
C GLU A 766 8.57 -48.28 -27.23
N THR A 767 7.61 -48.83 -26.48
CA THR A 767 7.32 -48.44 -25.09
C THR A 767 8.52 -48.63 -24.17
N THR A 768 9.30 -49.71 -24.31
CA THR A 768 10.52 -49.92 -23.51
C THR A 768 11.65 -49.00 -23.93
N THR A 769 11.79 -48.67 -25.22
CA THR A 769 12.76 -47.69 -25.72
C THR A 769 12.44 -46.27 -25.23
N ASP A 770 11.17 -45.87 -25.29
CA ASP A 770 10.71 -44.56 -24.81
C ASP A 770 10.81 -44.46 -23.28
N ASN A 771 10.49 -45.52 -22.53
CA ASN A 771 10.73 -45.54 -21.08
C ASN A 771 12.22 -45.40 -20.75
N LEU A 772 13.13 -46.03 -21.49
CA LEU A 772 14.57 -45.86 -21.30
C LEU A 772 15.05 -44.44 -21.66
N ASN A 773 14.56 -43.88 -22.78
CA ASN A 773 14.87 -42.50 -23.16
C ASN A 773 14.35 -41.50 -22.12
N ASN A 774 13.12 -41.68 -21.61
CA ASN A 774 12.51 -40.82 -20.59
C ASN A 774 13.21 -40.93 -19.23
N LEU A 775 13.64 -42.13 -18.81
CA LEU A 775 14.44 -42.32 -17.60
C LEU A 775 15.82 -41.65 -17.70
N LEU A 776 16.44 -41.65 -18.89
CA LEU A 776 17.74 -41.03 -19.14
C LEU A 776 17.66 -39.53 -19.48
N ALA A 777 16.49 -39.02 -19.86
CA ALA A 777 16.23 -37.60 -20.08
C ALA A 777 15.67 -36.89 -18.83
N GLY A 778 14.94 -37.62 -17.97
CA GLY A 778 14.48 -37.18 -16.66
C GLY A 778 15.54 -37.32 -15.55
N SER A 779 16.79 -37.62 -15.90
CA SER A 779 17.93 -37.49 -15.02
C SER A 779 18.78 -36.31 -15.49
N ASP A 780 18.95 -35.30 -14.64
CA ASP A 780 19.78 -34.11 -14.92
C ASP A 780 21.30 -34.42 -14.99
N THR A 781 21.68 -35.70 -14.90
CA THR A 781 23.06 -36.16 -15.01
C THR A 781 23.49 -36.19 -16.48
N ALA A 782 24.29 -35.22 -16.91
CA ALA A 782 24.94 -35.22 -18.21
C ALA A 782 25.73 -36.55 -18.40
N THR A 783 25.36 -37.33 -19.41
CA THR A 783 25.77 -38.74 -19.55
C THR A 783 26.11 -39.07 -21.00
N LEU A 784 27.30 -39.59 -21.23
CA LEU A 784 27.88 -39.82 -22.55
C LEU A 784 28.38 -41.27 -22.68
N PHE A 785 27.89 -42.00 -23.69
CA PHE A 785 28.35 -43.35 -24.01
C PHE A 785 29.32 -43.31 -25.18
N LEU A 786 30.51 -43.88 -24.99
CA LEU A 786 31.56 -43.98 -26.01
C LEU A 786 31.80 -45.45 -26.39
N ASP A 787 32.27 -45.70 -27.61
CA ASP A 787 32.80 -47.00 -28.04
C ASP A 787 34.29 -47.18 -27.66
N LYS A 788 34.87 -48.34 -28.01
CA LYS A 788 36.32 -48.65 -27.81
C LYS A 788 37.29 -47.76 -28.59
N LYS A 789 36.81 -46.87 -29.45
CA LYS A 789 37.59 -45.91 -30.25
C LYS A 789 37.22 -44.47 -29.86
N CYS A 790 36.65 -44.29 -28.67
CA CYS A 790 36.19 -43.02 -28.11
C CYS A 790 35.17 -42.28 -29.00
N ARG A 791 34.35 -43.02 -29.76
CA ARG A 791 33.28 -42.46 -30.61
C ARG A 791 31.97 -42.43 -29.87
N ILE A 792 31.24 -41.33 -30.01
CA ILE A 792 29.93 -41.10 -29.40
C ILE A 792 28.94 -42.16 -29.91
N ARG A 793 28.37 -42.97 -29.02
CA ARG A 793 27.29 -43.92 -29.33
C ARG A 793 25.91 -43.37 -29.01
N TRP A 794 25.80 -42.63 -27.92
CA TRP A 794 24.57 -42.01 -27.40
C TRP A 794 24.96 -40.95 -26.35
N PHE A 795 24.15 -39.91 -26.17
CA PHE A 795 24.35 -38.89 -25.14
C PHE A 795 23.01 -38.37 -24.59
N ALA A 796 22.96 -38.06 -23.30
CA ALA A 796 21.78 -37.51 -22.64
C ALA A 796 21.60 -36.02 -23.01
N PRO A 797 20.36 -35.47 -23.00
CA PRO A 797 20.11 -34.07 -23.33
C PRO A 797 20.97 -33.07 -22.53
N ALA A 798 21.11 -33.28 -21.21
CA ALA A 798 21.92 -32.46 -20.31
C ALA A 798 23.42 -32.39 -20.67
N THR A 799 23.92 -33.32 -21.50
CA THR A 799 25.32 -33.30 -21.99
C THR A 799 25.61 -32.09 -22.89
N ARG A 800 24.57 -31.47 -23.47
CA ARG A 800 24.70 -30.29 -24.36
C ARG A 800 25.26 -29.05 -23.67
N ASP A 801 25.07 -28.94 -22.36
CA ASP A 801 25.55 -27.81 -21.57
C ASP A 801 27.08 -27.87 -21.35
N LEU A 802 27.66 -29.08 -21.45
CA LEU A 802 29.11 -29.34 -21.29
C LEU A 802 29.83 -29.54 -22.63
N PHE A 803 29.13 -29.97 -23.69
CA PHE A 803 29.65 -30.23 -25.04
C PHE A 803 28.62 -29.85 -26.11
N ASP A 804 29.01 -29.15 -27.18
CA ASP A 804 28.09 -28.81 -28.29
C ASP A 804 27.78 -30.00 -29.22
N PHE A 805 26.98 -30.96 -28.75
CA PHE A 805 26.55 -32.16 -29.51
C PHE A 805 25.18 -32.01 -30.20
N VAL A 806 25.14 -32.26 -31.50
CA VAL A 806 23.93 -32.38 -32.32
C VAL A 806 23.60 -33.87 -32.54
N GLY A 807 22.34 -34.22 -32.79
CA GLY A 807 21.92 -35.62 -32.97
C GLY A 807 22.62 -36.37 -34.12
N SER A 808 23.18 -35.64 -35.09
CA SER A 808 23.98 -36.15 -36.20
C SER A 808 25.42 -36.54 -35.83
N ASP A 809 25.89 -36.24 -34.61
CA ASP A 809 27.29 -36.46 -34.21
C ASP A 809 27.59 -37.86 -33.70
N ILE A 810 26.57 -38.72 -33.60
CA ILE A 810 26.72 -40.14 -33.26
C ILE A 810 27.65 -40.82 -34.28
N GLY A 811 28.68 -41.49 -33.78
CA GLY A 811 29.75 -42.11 -34.55
C GLY A 811 31.03 -41.27 -34.71
N ARG A 812 31.02 -39.97 -34.33
CA ARG A 812 32.23 -39.11 -34.33
C ARG A 812 33.08 -39.32 -33.07
N PRO A 813 34.42 -39.16 -33.12
CA PRO A 813 35.27 -39.19 -31.92
C PRO A 813 34.99 -38.00 -30.99
N ILE A 814 34.98 -38.22 -29.67
CA ILE A 814 34.78 -37.14 -28.67
C ILE A 814 35.86 -36.05 -28.75
N SER A 815 37.09 -36.41 -29.12
CA SER A 815 38.22 -35.49 -29.26
C SER A 815 38.09 -34.45 -30.39
N HIS A 816 37.00 -34.50 -31.18
CA HIS A 816 36.69 -33.50 -32.21
C HIS A 816 35.78 -32.37 -31.70
N PHE A 817 35.45 -32.34 -30.40
CA PHE A 817 34.53 -31.37 -29.79
C PHE A 817 35.22 -30.62 -28.64
N ALA A 818 34.90 -29.33 -28.50
CA ALA A 818 35.37 -28.53 -27.38
C ALA A 818 34.63 -28.88 -26.08
N GLN A 819 35.34 -28.76 -24.95
CA GLN A 819 34.80 -28.91 -23.60
C GLN A 819 34.49 -27.52 -23.03
N LYS A 820 33.38 -27.36 -22.30
CA LYS A 820 33.00 -26.12 -21.60
C LYS A 820 33.35 -26.14 -20.10
N PHE A 821 34.42 -26.87 -19.78
CA PHE A 821 34.87 -27.15 -18.41
C PHE A 821 36.36 -27.46 -18.38
N ALA A 822 37.01 -27.14 -17.25
CA ALA A 822 38.43 -27.31 -17.05
C ALA A 822 38.76 -28.74 -16.60
N ASP A 823 39.15 -29.60 -17.55
CA ASP A 823 39.48 -31.02 -17.31
C ASP A 823 40.42 -31.59 -18.39
N GLU A 824 41.72 -31.30 -18.24
CA GLU A 824 42.75 -31.73 -19.20
C GLU A 824 42.93 -33.26 -19.28
N ASN A 825 42.42 -34.02 -18.29
CA ASN A 825 42.67 -35.45 -18.12
C ASN A 825 41.57 -36.36 -18.68
N LEU A 826 40.43 -35.83 -19.14
CA LEU A 826 39.25 -36.61 -19.56
C LEU A 826 39.57 -37.82 -20.46
N LEU A 827 40.41 -37.62 -21.49
CA LEU A 827 40.76 -38.68 -22.45
C LEU A 827 41.68 -39.74 -21.81
N GLN A 828 42.63 -39.32 -20.99
CA GLN A 828 43.56 -40.21 -20.30
C GLN A 828 42.84 -41.08 -19.25
N ASP A 829 41.81 -40.54 -18.59
CA ASP A 829 40.93 -41.30 -17.70
C ASP A 829 40.08 -42.31 -18.49
N VAL A 830 39.52 -41.93 -19.65
CA VAL A 830 38.78 -42.84 -20.53
C VAL A 830 39.65 -44.01 -21.01
N GLU A 831 40.89 -43.75 -21.44
CA GLU A 831 41.84 -44.81 -21.81
C GLU A 831 42.21 -45.68 -20.60
N THR A 832 42.47 -45.08 -19.44
CA THR A 832 42.76 -45.78 -18.18
C THR A 832 41.61 -46.72 -17.76
N VAL A 833 40.36 -46.30 -17.91
CA VAL A 833 39.17 -47.12 -17.62
C VAL A 833 38.99 -48.24 -18.66
N LEU A 834 39.30 -48.00 -19.93
CA LEU A 834 39.26 -49.04 -20.98
C LEU A 834 40.32 -50.13 -20.77
N GLU A 835 41.50 -49.79 -20.27
CA GLU A 835 42.58 -50.75 -19.97
C GLU A 835 42.38 -51.48 -18.63
N LYS A 836 42.16 -50.74 -17.54
CA LYS A 836 42.19 -51.27 -16.17
C LYS A 836 40.83 -51.72 -15.65
N LEU A 837 39.74 -51.28 -16.28
CA LEU A 837 38.35 -51.58 -15.90
C LEU A 837 37.94 -51.12 -14.49
N SER A 838 38.79 -50.35 -13.82
CA SER A 838 38.50 -49.63 -12.57
C SER A 838 37.88 -48.26 -12.89
N PRO A 839 36.82 -47.81 -12.20
CA PRO A 839 36.27 -46.47 -12.40
C PRO A 839 37.26 -45.38 -11.96
N VAL A 840 37.11 -44.18 -12.54
CA VAL A 840 37.86 -42.96 -12.18
C VAL A 840 36.86 -41.83 -11.90
N GLU A 841 37.13 -41.04 -10.85
CA GLU A 841 36.30 -39.90 -10.45
C GLU A 841 37.16 -38.64 -10.28
N ALA A 842 36.62 -37.47 -10.65
CA ALA A 842 37.29 -36.17 -10.52
C ALA A 842 36.28 -35.05 -10.25
N GLU A 843 36.63 -34.09 -9.39
CA GLU A 843 35.90 -32.81 -9.33
C GLU A 843 36.38 -31.91 -10.47
N VAL A 844 35.46 -31.45 -11.31
CA VAL A 844 35.72 -30.58 -12.46
C VAL A 844 34.84 -29.33 -12.38
N ARG A 845 35.31 -28.20 -12.91
CA ARG A 845 34.62 -26.91 -12.86
C ARG A 845 34.28 -26.44 -14.27
N SER A 846 33.03 -26.00 -14.49
CA SER A 846 32.61 -25.42 -15.76
C SER A 846 33.06 -23.97 -15.92
N ASP A 847 33.11 -23.50 -17.16
CA ASP A 847 33.37 -22.09 -17.49
C ASP A 847 32.28 -21.17 -16.90
N THR A 848 31.07 -21.70 -16.74
CA THR A 848 29.93 -21.05 -16.07
C THR A 848 30.02 -21.03 -14.53
N GLY A 849 31.11 -21.53 -13.94
CA GLY A 849 31.38 -21.47 -12.50
C GLY A 849 30.63 -22.50 -11.65
N ARG A 850 30.04 -23.53 -12.27
CA ARG A 850 29.46 -24.69 -11.57
C ARG A 850 30.52 -25.75 -11.30
N TRP A 851 30.28 -26.58 -10.30
CA TRP A 851 31.12 -27.71 -9.93
C TRP A 851 30.41 -29.02 -10.21
N TYR A 852 31.12 -29.96 -10.85
CA TYR A 852 30.61 -31.29 -11.16
C TYR A 852 31.57 -32.36 -10.65
N VAL A 853 31.04 -33.49 -10.17
CA VAL A 853 31.80 -34.74 -10.08
C VAL A 853 31.67 -35.45 -11.42
N ARG A 854 32.77 -35.53 -12.16
CA ARG A 854 32.89 -36.45 -13.29
C ARG A 854 33.16 -37.86 -12.78
N ARG A 855 32.51 -38.86 -13.38
CA ARG A 855 32.82 -40.29 -13.21
C ARG A 855 32.96 -40.97 -14.57
N VAL A 856 33.91 -41.90 -14.69
CA VAL A 856 34.16 -42.68 -15.91
C VAL A 856 34.07 -44.16 -15.57
N LEU A 857 33.24 -44.91 -16.30
CA LEU A 857 32.80 -46.27 -15.99
C LEU A 857 32.90 -47.20 -17.23
N PRO A 858 33.32 -48.47 -17.08
CA PRO A 858 33.43 -49.39 -18.22
C PRO A 858 32.05 -49.95 -18.63
N TYR A 859 31.66 -49.76 -19.89
CA TYR A 859 30.39 -50.25 -20.44
C TYR A 859 30.51 -51.69 -20.96
N ARG A 860 29.65 -52.60 -20.47
CA ARG A 860 29.65 -54.04 -20.79
C ARG A 860 28.32 -54.48 -21.39
N THR A 861 28.35 -55.44 -22.33
CA THR A 861 27.15 -56.12 -22.86
C THR A 861 26.72 -57.28 -21.97
N GLN A 862 25.55 -57.87 -22.26
CA GLN A 862 25.05 -59.07 -21.57
C GLN A 862 26.00 -60.27 -21.70
N ASP A 863 26.77 -60.39 -22.79
CA ASP A 863 27.86 -61.38 -22.96
C ASP A 863 29.10 -61.10 -22.08
N ASN A 864 29.02 -60.15 -21.13
CA ASN A 864 30.12 -59.62 -20.32
C ASN A 864 31.30 -59.07 -21.14
N ARG A 865 31.07 -58.73 -22.42
CA ARG A 865 32.07 -58.12 -23.30
C ARG A 865 32.05 -56.61 -23.09
N ILE A 866 33.23 -56.02 -22.84
CA ILE A 866 33.39 -54.56 -22.86
C ILE A 866 33.00 -54.06 -24.25
N ALA A 867 32.19 -53.02 -24.34
CA ALA A 867 31.79 -52.34 -25.57
C ALA A 867 32.29 -50.89 -25.65
N GLY A 868 32.73 -50.31 -24.54
CA GLY A 868 33.28 -48.96 -24.46
C GLY A 868 33.24 -48.42 -23.02
N VAL A 869 32.93 -47.13 -22.85
CA VAL A 869 32.78 -46.48 -21.53
C VAL A 869 31.51 -45.62 -21.45
N VAL A 870 31.10 -45.30 -20.22
CA VAL A 870 30.13 -44.26 -19.89
C VAL A 870 30.87 -43.17 -19.10
N VAL A 871 30.66 -41.91 -19.46
CA VAL A 871 31.09 -40.74 -18.67
C VAL A 871 29.83 -40.08 -18.12
N THR A 872 29.81 -39.76 -16.83
CA THR A 872 28.73 -39.01 -16.18
C THR A 872 29.26 -37.78 -15.46
N PHE A 873 28.48 -36.70 -15.42
CA PHE A 873 28.77 -35.48 -14.65
C PHE A 873 27.57 -35.16 -13.75
N SER A 874 27.81 -35.08 -12.44
CA SER A 874 26.79 -34.79 -11.41
C SER A 874 27.09 -33.44 -10.76
N ASP A 875 26.15 -32.50 -10.79
CA ASP A 875 26.32 -31.16 -10.23
C ASP A 875 26.41 -31.22 -8.69
N ILE A 876 27.45 -30.59 -8.13
CA ILE A 876 27.70 -30.47 -6.68
C ILE A 876 27.81 -29.01 -6.23
N THR A 877 27.37 -28.06 -7.06
CA THR A 877 27.50 -26.63 -6.82
C THR A 877 26.79 -26.17 -5.55
N GLU A 878 25.63 -26.74 -5.23
CA GLU A 878 24.89 -26.48 -4.00
C GLU A 878 25.68 -26.95 -2.77
N ARG A 879 26.11 -28.22 -2.75
CA ARG A 879 26.92 -28.79 -1.67
C ARG A 879 28.23 -28.03 -1.41
N LYS A 880 28.88 -27.46 -2.44
CA LYS A 880 30.04 -26.56 -2.27
C LYS A 880 29.63 -25.23 -1.64
N ARG A 881 28.54 -24.60 -2.13
CA ARG A 881 28.00 -23.35 -1.55
C ARG A 881 27.58 -23.50 -0.10
N ASP A 882 27.03 -24.65 0.29
CA ASP A 882 26.61 -24.94 1.65
C ASP A 882 27.81 -25.02 2.60
N ALA A 883 28.87 -25.74 2.22
CA ALA A 883 30.13 -25.77 2.97
C ALA A 883 30.72 -24.34 3.11
N ASP A 884 30.84 -23.62 2.00
CA ASP A 884 31.25 -22.21 2.02
C ASP A 884 30.32 -21.34 2.89
N SER A 885 29.03 -21.68 3.02
CA SER A 885 28.06 -20.92 3.82
C SER A 885 28.24 -21.14 5.32
N VAL A 886 28.61 -22.35 5.75
CA VAL A 886 28.89 -22.68 7.15
C VAL A 886 30.15 -21.94 7.62
N ASP A 887 31.24 -21.99 6.85
CA ASP A 887 32.47 -21.27 7.17
C ASP A 887 32.27 -19.75 7.18
N ARG A 888 31.50 -19.21 6.21
CA ARG A 888 31.12 -17.78 6.22
C ARG A 888 30.20 -17.42 7.38
N ALA A 889 29.27 -18.30 7.79
CA ALA A 889 28.39 -18.06 8.94
C ALA A 889 29.19 -18.01 10.25
N ARG A 890 30.15 -18.92 10.42
CA ARG A 890 31.08 -18.92 11.55
C ARG A 890 31.89 -17.62 11.62
N ALA A 891 32.57 -17.26 10.52
CA ALA A 891 33.34 -16.03 10.44
C ALA A 891 32.48 -14.76 10.64
N TYR A 892 31.22 -14.79 10.21
CA TYR A 892 30.26 -13.70 10.42
C TYR A 892 29.86 -13.55 11.90
N SER A 893 29.55 -14.64 12.60
CA SER A 893 29.27 -14.62 14.04
C SER A 893 30.47 -14.17 14.87
N GLU A 894 31.67 -14.69 14.56
CA GLU A 894 32.93 -14.26 15.19
C GLU A 894 33.21 -12.76 14.93
N THR A 895 32.79 -12.23 13.78
CA THR A 895 32.89 -10.79 13.45
C THR A 895 31.86 -9.96 14.23
N ILE A 896 30.59 -10.40 14.32
CA ILE A 896 29.55 -9.70 15.09
C ILE A 896 30.00 -9.49 16.54
N VAL A 897 30.36 -10.57 17.25
CA VAL A 897 30.75 -10.49 18.67
C VAL A 897 31.93 -9.53 18.88
N ARG A 898 32.89 -9.49 17.95
CA ARG A 898 34.04 -8.57 17.98
C ARG A 898 33.70 -7.11 17.65
N THR A 899 32.55 -6.83 17.03
CA THR A 899 32.13 -5.49 16.59
C THR A 899 31.07 -4.87 17.51
N VAL A 900 30.34 -5.65 18.32
CA VAL A 900 29.42 -5.13 19.34
C VAL A 900 30.18 -4.23 20.33
N GLN A 901 29.69 -3.00 20.49
CA GLN A 901 30.29 -1.96 21.35
C GLN A 901 29.92 -2.09 22.84
N HIS A 902 28.89 -2.86 23.16
CA HIS A 902 28.59 -3.24 24.54
C HIS A 902 29.54 -4.36 25.00
N PRO A 903 30.10 -4.29 26.22
CA PRO A 903 30.78 -5.42 26.85
C PRO A 903 29.93 -6.69 26.86
N LEU A 904 30.48 -7.77 26.30
CA LEU A 904 29.92 -9.12 26.34
C LEU A 904 30.94 -10.09 26.92
N LEU A 905 30.50 -10.96 27.82
CA LEU A 905 31.28 -12.00 28.46
C LEU A 905 30.48 -13.32 28.40
N VAL A 906 31.10 -14.39 27.89
CA VAL A 906 30.51 -15.74 27.90
C VAL A 906 31.23 -16.57 28.95
N LEU A 907 30.48 -17.16 29.87
CA LEU A 907 30.95 -18.11 30.87
C LEU A 907 30.48 -19.55 30.54
N ASP A 908 31.14 -20.54 31.14
CA ASP A 908 30.59 -21.89 31.31
C ASP A 908 29.91 -22.09 32.68
N SER A 909 29.39 -23.29 32.93
CA SER A 909 28.72 -23.73 34.16
C SER A 909 29.61 -23.66 35.41
N ASP A 910 30.93 -23.63 35.25
CA ASP A 910 31.95 -23.48 36.30
C ASP A 910 32.26 -21.98 36.57
N LEU A 911 31.49 -21.07 35.96
CA LEU A 911 31.64 -19.61 35.91
C LEU A 911 33.01 -19.14 35.37
N ARG A 912 33.63 -19.94 34.49
CA ARG A 912 34.88 -19.59 33.81
C ARG A 912 34.61 -18.92 32.48
N VAL A 913 35.40 -17.91 32.14
CA VAL A 913 35.28 -17.19 30.88
C VAL A 913 35.61 -18.12 29.70
N GLN A 914 34.66 -18.31 28.80
CA GLN A 914 34.86 -18.99 27.53
C GLN A 914 35.22 -18.02 26.40
N THR A 915 34.65 -16.81 26.41
CA THR A 915 34.97 -15.73 25.45
C THR A 915 34.69 -14.37 26.11
N ALA A 916 35.56 -13.38 25.88
CA ALA A 916 35.28 -11.97 26.20
C ALA A 916 35.33 -11.15 24.90
N ASN A 917 34.39 -10.22 24.69
CA ASN A 917 34.44 -9.39 23.49
C ASN A 917 35.44 -8.22 23.60
N LYS A 918 35.62 -7.50 22.49
CA LYS A 918 36.56 -6.36 22.44
C LYS A 918 36.17 -5.26 23.42
N ALA A 919 34.88 -4.90 23.48
CA ALA A 919 34.38 -3.85 24.37
C ALA A 919 34.58 -4.17 25.85
N PHE A 920 34.38 -5.42 26.28
CA PHE A 920 34.64 -5.85 27.65
C PHE A 920 36.12 -5.65 28.03
N ARG A 921 37.04 -6.08 27.16
CA ARG A 921 38.48 -5.88 27.39
C ARG A 921 38.88 -4.40 27.37
N GLU A 922 38.28 -3.56 26.54
CA GLU A 922 38.59 -2.13 26.47
C GLU A 922 38.01 -1.32 27.64
N LEU A 923 36.82 -1.68 28.15
CA LEU A 923 36.19 -0.96 29.26
C LEU A 923 36.76 -1.36 30.63
N PHE A 924 37.18 -2.62 30.81
CA PHE A 924 37.61 -3.16 32.12
C PHE A 924 39.11 -3.51 32.20
N ALA A 925 39.80 -3.64 31.06
CA ALA A 925 41.24 -3.36 30.87
C ALA A 925 42.28 -3.93 31.88
N VAL A 926 42.25 -5.23 32.21
CA VAL A 926 43.34 -5.89 32.97
C VAL A 926 43.80 -7.24 32.36
N PHE A 927 43.85 -7.37 31.02
CA PHE A 927 44.32 -8.61 30.37
C PHE A 927 45.14 -8.33 29.09
N ASP A 928 46.41 -8.77 29.09
CA ASP A 928 47.27 -8.81 27.89
C ASP A 928 46.95 -9.99 26.96
N GLU A 929 46.37 -11.07 27.50
CA GLU A 929 45.85 -12.23 26.77
C GLU A 929 44.31 -12.29 26.88
N GLU A 930 43.66 -13.21 26.17
CA GLU A 930 42.22 -13.43 26.37
C GLU A 930 42.01 -14.20 27.70
N PRO A 931 41.13 -13.75 28.64
CA PRO A 931 41.00 -14.33 29.99
C PRO A 931 40.35 -15.73 30.05
N LYS A 932 40.47 -16.52 28.98
CA LYS A 932 39.78 -17.80 28.80
C LYS A 932 40.21 -18.83 29.86
N GLY A 933 39.22 -19.45 30.51
CA GLY A 933 39.39 -20.43 31.58
C GLY A 933 39.50 -19.87 33.00
N GLN A 934 39.62 -18.53 33.16
CA GLN A 934 39.64 -17.86 34.46
C GLN A 934 38.22 -17.70 35.02
N ILE A 935 38.05 -17.81 36.34
CA ILE A 935 36.75 -17.63 37.02
C ILE A 935 36.39 -16.14 37.05
N ILE A 936 35.13 -15.76 36.80
CA ILE A 936 34.70 -14.35 36.73
C ILE A 936 35.08 -13.53 37.98
N PHE A 937 34.98 -14.10 39.18
CA PHE A 937 35.33 -13.41 40.44
C PHE A 937 36.84 -13.19 40.65
N GLU A 938 37.69 -13.84 39.86
CA GLU A 938 39.16 -13.70 39.90
C GLU A 938 39.68 -12.73 38.82
N LEU A 939 38.79 -12.15 38.00
CA LEU A 939 39.14 -11.21 36.94
C LEU A 939 39.68 -9.88 37.50
N GLY A 940 40.75 -9.38 36.87
CA GLY A 940 41.41 -8.12 37.25
C GLY A 940 42.17 -8.24 38.57
N SER A 941 41.88 -7.35 39.51
CA SER A 941 42.35 -7.43 40.90
C SER A 941 41.33 -8.11 41.83
N GLY A 942 40.28 -8.72 41.25
CA GLY A 942 39.11 -9.21 41.98
C GLY A 942 38.00 -8.18 42.15
N GLU A 943 37.98 -7.09 41.36
CA GLU A 943 36.89 -6.09 41.42
C GLU A 943 35.52 -6.66 41.00
N TRP A 944 35.50 -7.80 40.30
CA TRP A 944 34.28 -8.55 39.96
C TRP A 944 33.76 -9.43 41.11
N ASN A 945 34.39 -9.41 42.29
CA ASN A 945 34.01 -10.23 43.45
C ASN A 945 32.92 -9.57 44.33
N ASP A 946 31.89 -9.02 43.70
CA ASP A 946 30.80 -8.29 44.36
C ASP A 946 29.65 -9.22 44.83
N PRO A 947 29.07 -9.05 46.05
CA PRO A 947 28.02 -9.95 46.54
C PRO A 947 26.71 -9.93 45.74
N PRO A 948 26.13 -8.78 45.32
CA PRO A 948 25.08 -8.75 44.31
C PRO A 948 25.39 -9.51 43.02
N LEU A 949 26.60 -9.35 42.44
CA LEU A 949 27.00 -10.10 41.24
C LEU A 949 27.11 -11.61 41.49
N ARG A 950 27.57 -12.04 42.67
CA ARG A 950 27.52 -13.47 43.06
C ARG A 950 26.10 -14.00 43.09
N ALA A 951 25.19 -13.27 43.75
CA ALA A 951 23.78 -13.67 43.84
C ALA A 951 23.14 -13.79 42.45
N LEU A 952 23.36 -12.81 41.56
CA LEU A 952 22.89 -12.84 40.17
C LEU A 952 23.31 -14.12 39.42
N LEU A 953 24.56 -14.56 39.59
CA LEU A 953 25.09 -15.73 38.88
C LEU A 953 24.65 -17.06 39.52
N ASP A 954 24.53 -17.10 40.85
CA ASP A 954 23.94 -18.24 41.57
C ASP A 954 22.45 -18.40 41.19
N GLU A 955 21.71 -17.31 40.98
CA GLU A 955 20.29 -17.28 40.58
C GLU A 955 20.10 -17.83 39.15
N VAL A 956 20.84 -17.33 38.17
CA VAL A 956 20.83 -17.86 36.77
C VAL A 956 21.24 -19.34 36.71
N LEU A 957 22.17 -19.78 37.56
CA LEU A 957 22.60 -21.18 37.62
C LEU A 957 21.57 -22.11 38.30
N SER A 958 20.67 -21.59 39.14
CA SER A 958 19.81 -22.43 39.99
C SER A 958 18.31 -22.36 39.67
N GLU A 959 17.80 -21.25 39.15
CA GLU A 959 16.37 -21.10 38.81
C GLU A 959 16.08 -21.27 37.30
N ASP A 960 17.11 -21.30 36.44
CA ASP A 960 17.04 -21.53 34.99
C ASP A 960 16.23 -20.46 34.21
N GLU A 961 16.09 -19.26 34.79
CA GLU A 961 15.50 -18.05 34.18
C GLU A 961 16.58 -17.02 33.76
N ASP A 962 16.29 -16.26 32.69
CA ASP A 962 17.14 -15.15 32.23
C ASP A 962 16.90 -13.88 33.06
N ILE A 963 17.97 -13.22 33.51
CA ILE A 963 17.88 -12.02 34.36
C ILE A 963 18.30 -10.79 33.58
N HIS A 964 17.42 -9.79 33.51
CA HIS A 964 17.60 -8.58 32.70
C HIS A 964 17.76 -7.31 33.56
N ASN A 965 18.69 -6.44 33.16
CA ASN A 965 18.91 -5.10 33.75
C ASN A 965 19.17 -5.09 35.28
N PHE A 966 19.87 -6.10 35.80
CA PHE A 966 20.27 -6.14 37.20
C PHE A 966 21.32 -5.06 37.48
N GLU A 967 21.03 -4.16 38.43
CA GLU A 967 21.89 -2.99 38.68
C GLU A 967 23.02 -3.31 39.66
N VAL A 968 24.26 -3.06 39.23
CA VAL A 968 25.48 -3.20 40.05
C VAL A 968 26.24 -1.88 40.08
N GLU A 969 26.62 -1.41 41.27
CA GLU A 969 27.53 -0.27 41.43
C GLU A 969 28.86 -0.71 42.03
N GLN A 970 29.92 -0.71 41.22
CA GLN A 970 31.24 -1.21 41.58
C GLN A 970 32.32 -0.14 41.38
N GLU A 971 33.33 -0.14 42.24
CA GLU A 971 34.54 0.67 42.06
C GLU A 971 35.66 -0.18 41.45
N PHE A 972 36.10 0.20 40.25
CA PHE A 972 37.20 -0.43 39.52
C PHE A 972 38.47 0.41 39.64
N HIS A 973 39.64 -0.22 39.81
CA HIS A 973 40.88 0.51 40.10
C HIS A 973 41.36 1.40 38.95
N LEU A 974 40.98 1.11 37.70
CA LEU A 974 41.37 1.88 36.52
C LEU A 974 40.29 2.84 36.01
N THR A 975 39.01 2.45 36.09
CA THR A 975 37.89 3.21 35.51
C THR A 975 36.98 3.90 36.53
N GLY A 976 37.28 3.76 37.82
CA GLY A 976 36.59 4.40 38.94
C GLY A 976 35.26 3.74 39.31
N ARG A 977 34.43 4.44 40.09
CA ARG A 977 33.05 4.02 40.37
C ARG A 977 32.20 4.04 39.10
N ARG A 978 31.61 2.89 38.79
CA ARG A 978 30.69 2.64 37.67
C ARG A 978 29.35 2.15 38.19
N SER A 979 28.29 2.57 37.53
CA SER A 979 26.93 2.06 37.71
C SER A 979 26.55 1.32 36.42
N MET A 980 26.24 0.04 36.52
CA MET A 980 26.09 -0.85 35.39
C MET A 980 24.76 -1.61 35.44
N LEU A 981 24.17 -1.89 34.28
CA LEU A 981 23.06 -2.82 34.13
C LEU A 981 23.57 -4.11 33.49
N LEU A 982 23.41 -5.22 34.19
CA LEU A 982 23.80 -6.55 33.74
C LEU A 982 22.58 -7.31 33.23
N THR A 983 22.72 -7.96 32.08
CA THR A 983 21.76 -8.94 31.58
C THR A 983 22.48 -10.26 31.40
N ALA A 984 22.05 -11.30 32.10
CA ALA A 984 22.61 -12.65 32.06
C ALA A 984 21.57 -13.63 31.50
N CYS A 985 21.95 -14.36 30.45
CA CYS A 985 21.07 -15.25 29.70
C CYS A 985 21.74 -16.61 29.49
N LYS A 986 20.97 -17.71 29.58
CA LYS A 986 21.51 -19.07 29.56
C LYS A 986 21.42 -19.74 28.17
N LEU A 987 22.56 -19.79 27.49
CA LEU A 987 22.73 -20.39 26.16
C LEU A 987 22.81 -21.92 26.25
N ARG A 988 21.65 -22.59 26.20
CA ARG A 988 21.53 -24.05 26.10
C ARG A 988 22.10 -24.58 24.77
N GLN A 989 22.85 -25.68 24.80
CA GLN A 989 23.40 -26.34 23.60
C GLN A 989 22.73 -27.69 23.31
N GLU A 990 22.51 -28.01 22.03
CA GLU A 990 21.99 -29.31 21.61
C GLU A 990 23.11 -30.37 21.56
N GLY A 991 23.38 -31.05 22.69
CA GLY A 991 24.31 -32.18 22.72
C GLY A 991 24.78 -32.59 24.12
N ASP A 992 25.88 -33.35 24.14
CA ASP A 992 26.64 -33.74 25.34
C ASP A 992 27.70 -32.64 25.63
N LEU A 993 27.24 -31.38 25.70
CA LEU A 993 28.04 -30.16 25.80
C LEU A 993 27.48 -29.27 26.92
N ASP A 994 28.37 -28.68 27.73
CA ASP A 994 27.97 -27.86 28.87
C ASP A 994 27.21 -26.59 28.47
N ASP A 995 26.19 -26.24 29.26
CA ASP A 995 25.47 -24.97 29.16
C ASP A 995 26.42 -23.78 29.34
N LEU A 996 26.21 -22.71 28.56
CA LEU A 996 26.95 -21.46 28.67
C LEU A 996 26.06 -20.32 29.19
N ILE A 997 26.66 -19.31 29.81
CA ILE A 997 25.97 -18.10 30.25
C ILE A 997 26.54 -16.91 29.47
N LEU A 998 25.69 -16.15 28.78
CA LEU A 998 26.04 -14.89 28.15
C LEU A 998 25.66 -13.72 29.08
N ILE A 999 26.65 -12.93 29.46
CA ILE A 999 26.48 -11.70 30.23
C ILE A 999 26.74 -10.50 29.30
N ALA A 1000 25.75 -9.63 29.17
CA ALA A 1000 25.87 -8.32 28.55
C ALA A 1000 25.87 -7.23 29.65
N ILE A 1001 26.73 -6.22 29.53
CA ILE A 1001 26.83 -5.12 30.51
C ILE A 1001 26.63 -3.77 29.80
N GLU A 1002 25.70 -2.95 30.26
CA GLU A 1002 25.53 -1.54 29.87
C GLU A 1002 26.12 -0.64 30.97
N ASP A 1003 27.03 0.27 30.62
CA ASP A 1003 27.52 1.30 31.55
C ASP A 1003 26.58 2.51 31.54
N VAL A 1004 25.79 2.66 32.60
CA VAL A 1004 24.81 3.74 32.77
C VAL A 1004 25.33 4.90 33.63
N THR A 1005 26.63 4.93 33.93
CA THR A 1005 27.25 5.89 34.87
C THR A 1005 27.02 7.35 34.47
N GLU A 1006 27.18 7.71 33.19
CA GLU A 1006 26.95 9.09 32.73
C GLU A 1006 25.45 9.46 32.74
N ARG A 1007 24.59 8.49 32.41
CA ARG A 1007 23.12 8.66 32.42
C ARG A 1007 22.61 8.94 33.83
N LYS A 1008 23.04 8.15 34.83
CA LYS A 1008 22.73 8.42 36.25
C LYS A 1008 23.18 9.81 36.68
N ARG A 1009 24.43 10.18 36.41
CA ARG A 1009 24.97 11.52 36.76
C ARG A 1009 24.19 12.66 36.10
N PHE A 1010 23.71 12.46 34.87
CA PHE A 1010 22.89 13.45 34.18
C PHE A 1010 21.50 13.59 34.81
N ASP A 1011 20.86 12.48 35.18
CA ASP A 1011 19.56 12.50 35.87
C ASP A 1011 19.65 13.09 37.30
N GLU A 1012 20.69 12.75 38.07
CA GLU A 1012 20.99 13.39 39.36
C GLU A 1012 21.16 14.92 39.20
N HIS A 1013 21.94 15.36 38.20
CA HIS A 1013 22.14 16.78 37.93
C HIS A 1013 20.84 17.47 37.50
N ARG A 1014 20.00 16.78 36.72
CA ARG A 1014 18.68 17.26 36.29
C ARG A 1014 17.73 17.43 37.47
N GLU A 1015 17.72 16.54 38.45
CA GLU A 1015 16.93 16.69 39.68
C GLU A 1015 17.39 17.90 40.52
N VAL A 1016 18.70 18.13 40.65
CA VAL A 1016 19.24 19.31 41.35
C VAL A 1016 18.79 20.61 40.67
N LEU A 1017 18.88 20.70 39.35
CA LEU A 1017 18.42 21.86 38.58
C LEU A 1017 16.90 22.11 38.72
N VAL A 1018 16.09 21.04 38.71
CA VAL A 1018 14.65 21.12 38.93
C VAL A 1018 14.33 21.54 40.37
N GLY A 1019 15.10 21.08 41.36
CA GLY A 1019 15.00 21.52 42.74
C GLY A 1019 15.27 23.02 42.90
N GLU A 1020 16.33 23.52 42.27
CA GLU A 1020 16.68 24.95 42.32
C GLU A 1020 15.65 25.83 41.61
N LEU A 1021 15.17 25.41 40.43
CA LEU A 1021 14.11 26.11 39.69
C LEU A 1021 12.82 26.22 40.53
N ASN A 1022 12.42 25.14 41.20
CA ASN A 1022 11.28 25.13 42.11
C ASN A 1022 11.46 26.07 43.31
N HIS A 1023 12.68 26.22 43.82
CA HIS A 1023 12.99 27.20 44.88
C HIS A 1023 12.89 28.64 44.36
N ARG A 1024 13.45 28.92 43.16
CA ARG A 1024 13.39 30.22 42.50
C ARG A 1024 11.94 30.67 42.22
N ILE A 1025 11.08 29.77 41.71
CA ILE A 1025 9.65 30.06 41.45
C ILE A 1025 8.91 30.42 42.75
N LYS A 1026 9.15 29.70 43.86
CA LYS A 1026 8.54 30.00 45.16
C LYS A 1026 8.90 31.40 45.66
N ASN A 1027 10.15 31.84 45.47
CA ASN A 1027 10.58 33.18 45.85
C ASN A 1027 9.87 34.27 45.04
N VAL A 1028 9.75 34.13 43.72
CA VAL A 1028 9.03 35.10 42.87
C VAL A 1028 7.55 35.17 43.26
N MET A 1029 6.90 34.03 43.52
CA MET A 1029 5.50 33.99 43.97
C MET A 1029 5.29 34.69 45.32
N ALA A 1030 6.22 34.52 46.27
CA ALA A 1030 6.17 35.24 47.55
C ALA A 1030 6.27 36.77 47.37
N THR A 1031 7.14 37.25 46.48
CA THR A 1031 7.27 38.67 46.13
C THR A 1031 5.97 39.21 45.52
N VAL A 1032 5.37 38.49 44.56
CA VAL A 1032 4.07 38.87 43.95
C VAL A 1032 2.96 38.90 45.00
N GLN A 1033 2.90 37.91 45.90
CA GLN A 1033 1.92 37.85 46.99
C GLN A 1033 2.07 39.04 47.95
N ALA A 1034 3.30 39.47 48.27
CA ALA A 1034 3.56 40.65 49.10
C ALA A 1034 3.10 41.96 48.40
N ILE A 1035 3.43 42.14 47.12
CA ILE A 1035 3.00 43.30 46.31
C ILE A 1035 1.48 43.38 46.23
N ALA A 1036 0.80 42.24 45.99
CA ALA A 1036 -0.66 42.16 45.95
C ALA A 1036 -1.29 42.55 47.30
N SER A 1037 -0.90 41.86 48.37
CA SER A 1037 -1.45 42.05 49.72
C SER A 1037 -1.32 43.49 50.20
N GLN A 1038 -0.16 44.11 49.99
CA GLN A 1038 0.12 45.45 50.50
C GLN A 1038 -0.42 46.57 49.59
N THR A 1039 -0.59 46.32 48.29
CA THR A 1039 -1.30 47.25 47.39
C THR A 1039 -2.80 47.26 47.71
N LEU A 1040 -3.43 46.09 47.84
CA LEU A 1040 -4.84 45.97 48.23
C LEU A 1040 -5.15 46.59 49.60
N LYS A 1041 -4.20 46.50 50.55
CA LYS A 1041 -4.31 47.08 51.90
C LYS A 1041 -4.16 48.61 51.96
N SER A 1042 -3.60 49.25 50.92
CA SER A 1042 -3.29 50.69 50.93
C SER A 1042 -4.04 51.54 49.90
N ALA A 1043 -4.69 50.94 48.90
CA ALA A 1043 -5.54 51.65 47.95
C ALA A 1043 -6.84 52.16 48.58
N THR A 1044 -7.35 53.27 48.05
CA THR A 1044 -8.62 53.91 48.46
C THR A 1044 -9.80 53.50 47.59
N SER A 1045 -9.54 52.98 46.37
CA SER A 1045 -10.56 52.36 45.50
C SER A 1045 -10.04 51.08 44.83
N MET A 1046 -10.96 50.23 44.38
CA MET A 1046 -10.63 48.99 43.66
C MET A 1046 -9.97 49.27 42.30
N GLU A 1047 -10.29 50.40 41.68
CA GLU A 1047 -9.75 50.84 40.40
C GLU A 1047 -8.31 51.36 40.55
N GLU A 1048 -8.06 52.16 41.60
CA GLU A 1048 -6.71 52.55 42.03
C GLU A 1048 -5.85 51.31 42.37
N ALA A 1049 -6.43 50.34 43.09
CA ALA A 1049 -5.76 49.09 43.42
C ALA A 1049 -5.36 48.31 42.16
N ARG A 1050 -6.29 48.11 41.22
CA ARG A 1050 -6.05 47.42 39.94
C ARG A 1050 -4.97 48.11 39.11
N ALA A 1051 -5.04 49.43 38.94
CA ALA A 1051 -4.07 50.18 38.17
C ALA A 1051 -2.67 50.12 38.80
N THR A 1052 -2.58 50.32 40.11
CA THR A 1052 -1.29 50.36 40.85
C THR A 1052 -0.67 48.97 41.01
N PHE A 1053 -1.49 47.91 41.14
CA PHE A 1053 -0.99 46.53 41.12
C PHE A 1053 -0.47 46.16 39.73
N GLY A 1054 -1.19 46.53 38.66
CA GLY A 1054 -0.78 46.28 37.28
C GLY A 1054 0.56 46.94 36.93
N SER A 1055 0.77 48.22 37.27
CA SER A 1055 2.04 48.91 37.00
C SER A 1055 3.22 48.26 37.74
N ARG A 1056 3.02 47.86 38.99
CA ARG A 1056 4.04 47.15 39.79
C ARG A 1056 4.37 45.77 39.24
N LEU A 1057 3.38 45.03 38.73
CA LEU A 1057 3.61 43.73 38.09
C LEU A 1057 4.45 43.87 36.81
N ILE A 1058 4.20 44.91 36.01
CA ILE A 1058 4.97 45.23 34.80
C ILE A 1058 6.41 45.64 35.15
N ALA A 1059 6.61 46.44 36.21
CA ALA A 1059 7.95 46.82 36.68
C ALA A 1059 8.74 45.60 37.21
N LEU A 1060 8.08 44.68 37.92
CA LEU A 1060 8.67 43.42 38.35
C LEU A 1060 9.08 42.54 37.16
N GLY A 1061 8.20 42.42 36.15
CA GLY A 1061 8.47 41.70 34.91
C GLY A 1061 9.70 42.24 34.17
N LYS A 1062 9.74 43.55 33.87
CA LYS A 1062 10.92 44.18 33.23
C LYS A 1062 12.22 43.96 34.00
N SER A 1063 12.17 43.99 35.33
CA SER A 1063 13.34 43.75 36.17
C SER A 1063 13.81 42.29 36.10
N HIS A 1064 12.86 41.35 35.99
CA HIS A 1064 13.12 39.93 35.78
C HIS A 1064 13.68 39.65 34.38
N ASP A 1065 13.20 40.33 33.34
CA ASP A 1065 13.74 40.24 31.97
C ASP A 1065 15.21 40.69 31.91
N LEU A 1066 15.52 41.82 32.57
CA LEU A 1066 16.87 42.38 32.65
C LEU A 1066 17.84 41.41 33.35
N LEU A 1067 17.44 40.86 34.50
CA LEU A 1067 18.23 39.84 35.20
C LEU A 1067 18.36 38.51 34.42
N THR A 1068 17.36 38.17 33.61
CA THR A 1068 17.37 36.94 32.79
C THR A 1068 18.34 37.05 31.62
N ARG A 1069 18.47 38.25 31.02
CA ARG A 1069 19.45 38.54 29.94
C ARG A 1069 20.90 38.37 30.40
N GLU A 1070 21.22 38.84 31.60
CA GLU A 1070 22.55 38.74 32.21
C GLU A 1070 22.79 37.40 32.96
N ASN A 1071 22.01 36.36 32.61
CA ASN A 1071 22.06 35.01 33.20
C ASN A 1071 22.09 35.02 34.75
N TRP A 1072 21.30 35.91 35.36
CA TRP A 1072 21.19 36.12 36.81
C TRP A 1072 22.50 36.57 37.51
N GLY A 1073 23.50 37.03 36.77
CA GLY A 1073 24.76 37.53 37.34
C GLY A 1073 24.64 38.89 38.07
N GLY A 1074 23.55 39.63 37.84
CA GLY A 1074 23.33 40.99 38.35
C GLY A 1074 22.94 41.96 37.23
N ALA A 1075 23.17 43.25 37.45
CA ALA A 1075 22.90 44.30 36.46
C ALA A 1075 23.66 45.59 36.76
N ASP A 1076 23.98 46.37 35.73
CA ASP A 1076 24.53 47.73 35.89
C ASP A 1076 23.44 48.74 36.30
N LEU A 1077 23.67 49.44 37.41
CA LEU A 1077 22.85 50.53 37.92
C LEU A 1077 22.51 51.59 36.85
N ARG A 1078 23.45 51.90 35.93
CA ARG A 1078 23.19 52.86 34.86
C ARG A 1078 22.07 52.42 33.93
N ASN A 1079 21.98 51.13 33.63
CA ASN A 1079 20.93 50.55 32.78
C ASN A 1079 19.60 50.48 33.54
N ILE A 1080 19.63 50.04 34.80
CA ILE A 1080 18.44 50.04 35.68
C ILE A 1080 17.80 51.43 35.77
N VAL A 1081 18.61 52.48 35.95
CA VAL A 1081 18.11 53.87 36.01
C VAL A 1081 17.47 54.26 34.67
N LYS A 1082 18.14 54.01 33.54
CA LYS A 1082 17.61 54.33 32.19
C LYS A 1082 16.28 53.64 31.91
N ASP A 1083 16.24 52.32 31.97
CA ASP A 1083 15.07 51.49 31.62
C ASP A 1083 13.83 51.84 32.48
N THR A 1084 14.07 52.36 33.68
CA THR A 1084 13.03 52.81 34.62
C THR A 1084 12.47 54.20 34.28
N VAL A 1085 13.29 55.15 33.82
CA VAL A 1085 12.88 56.56 33.61
C VAL A 1085 12.64 56.94 32.15
N GLU A 1086 13.23 56.23 31.20
CA GLU A 1086 13.06 56.49 29.76
C GLU A 1086 11.58 56.53 29.31
N PRO A 1087 10.68 55.63 29.78
CA PRO A 1087 9.25 55.70 29.43
C PRO A 1087 8.53 56.96 29.91
N LEU A 1088 9.10 57.69 30.89
CA LEU A 1088 8.56 58.94 31.44
C LEU A 1088 9.24 60.18 30.83
N SER A 1089 10.32 60.01 30.04
CA SER A 1089 11.04 61.10 29.39
C SER A 1089 10.24 61.75 28.25
N GLY A 1090 9.48 60.96 27.49
CA GLY A 1090 8.68 61.44 26.34
C GLY A 1090 9.48 62.18 25.26
N GLY A 1091 10.80 61.94 25.16
CA GLY A 1091 11.71 62.70 24.28
C GLY A 1091 12.12 64.08 24.81
N SER A 1092 11.76 64.43 26.05
CA SER A 1092 12.12 65.70 26.70
C SER A 1092 13.31 65.54 27.66
N ASN A 1093 14.18 66.54 27.73
CA ASN A 1093 15.41 66.53 28.54
C ASN A 1093 15.15 66.81 30.04
N ARG A 1094 14.13 66.17 30.63
CA ARG A 1094 13.68 66.37 32.02
C ARG A 1094 14.44 65.53 33.06
N PHE A 1095 15.31 64.62 32.62
CA PHE A 1095 16.13 63.77 33.50
C PHE A 1095 17.62 64.07 33.31
N ARG A 1096 18.31 64.37 34.40
CA ARG A 1096 19.78 64.40 34.47
C ARG A 1096 20.25 63.13 35.16
N ILE A 1097 21.16 62.40 34.53
CA ILE A 1097 21.61 61.07 34.98
C ILE A 1097 23.15 61.05 35.01
N GLU A 1098 23.76 61.07 36.20
CA GLU A 1098 25.22 61.15 36.36
C GLU A 1098 25.77 60.17 37.40
N GLY A 1099 26.56 59.19 36.95
CA GLY A 1099 27.29 58.28 37.84
C GLY A 1099 28.11 57.26 37.06
N PRO A 1100 29.05 56.56 37.71
CA PRO A 1100 29.86 55.51 37.09
C PRO A 1100 29.02 54.29 36.74
N HIS A 1101 29.54 53.41 35.87
CA HIS A 1101 29.00 52.05 35.75
C HIS A 1101 29.19 51.32 37.09
N LEU A 1102 28.17 50.61 37.56
CA LEU A 1102 28.21 49.91 38.84
C LEU A 1102 27.35 48.66 38.79
N TRP A 1103 28.01 47.50 38.84
CA TRP A 1103 27.33 46.21 38.92
C TRP A 1103 26.66 46.02 40.28
N LEU A 1104 25.41 45.58 40.26
CA LEU A 1104 24.59 45.27 41.43
C LEU A 1104 24.18 43.79 41.40
N ALA A 1105 24.27 43.12 42.54
CA ALA A 1105 23.76 41.76 42.70
C ALA A 1105 22.23 41.71 42.47
N PRO A 1106 21.65 40.56 42.04
CA PRO A 1106 20.25 40.50 41.61
C PRO A 1106 19.19 41.07 42.57
N SER A 1107 19.31 40.84 43.89
CA SER A 1107 18.38 41.38 44.89
C SER A 1107 18.50 42.89 45.04
N ALA A 1108 19.72 43.43 45.03
CA ALA A 1108 19.99 44.87 45.07
C ALA A 1108 19.50 45.57 43.79
N ALA A 1109 19.77 44.97 42.62
CA ALA A 1109 19.29 45.43 41.32
C ALA A 1109 17.76 45.51 41.27
N LEU A 1110 17.06 44.43 41.65
CA LEU A 1110 15.61 44.35 41.70
C LEU A 1110 15.01 45.39 42.67
N SER A 1111 15.59 45.52 43.86
CA SER A 1111 15.11 46.46 44.88
C SER A 1111 15.28 47.91 44.44
N ILE A 1112 16.42 48.26 43.84
CA ILE A 1112 16.69 49.61 43.34
C ILE A 1112 15.79 49.92 42.12
N ALA A 1113 15.58 48.97 41.20
CA ALA A 1113 14.65 49.13 40.08
C ALA A 1113 13.22 49.47 40.56
N MET A 1114 12.68 48.68 41.50
CA MET A 1114 11.36 48.93 42.07
C MET A 1114 11.27 50.26 42.83
N ALA A 1115 12.32 50.63 43.57
CA ALA A 1115 12.37 51.90 44.29
C ALA A 1115 12.41 53.13 43.37
N LEU A 1116 13.23 53.08 42.31
CA LEU A 1116 13.28 54.11 41.28
C LEU A 1116 11.95 54.22 40.52
N HIS A 1117 11.27 53.10 40.26
CA HIS A 1117 9.96 53.08 39.61
C HIS A 1117 8.88 53.76 40.46
N GLU A 1118 8.85 53.50 41.78
CA GLU A 1118 7.95 54.20 42.70
C GLU A 1118 8.32 55.69 42.81
N LEU A 1119 9.61 56.06 42.88
CA LEU A 1119 10.04 57.46 42.90
C LEU A 1119 9.61 58.21 41.63
N ALA A 1120 9.86 57.64 40.45
CA ALA A 1120 9.47 58.23 39.17
C ALA A 1120 7.94 58.35 39.02
N THR A 1121 7.19 57.35 39.49
CA THR A 1121 5.72 57.37 39.53
C THR A 1121 5.19 58.45 40.48
N ASN A 1122 5.83 58.66 41.64
CA ASN A 1122 5.45 59.72 42.57
C ASN A 1122 5.79 61.11 42.02
N ALA A 1123 6.96 61.29 41.38
CA ALA A 1123 7.33 62.51 40.71
C ALA A 1123 6.34 62.89 39.59
N ALA A 1124 5.83 61.91 38.83
CA ALA A 1124 4.83 62.12 37.79
C ALA A 1124 3.42 62.42 38.31
N LYS A 1125 3.06 61.97 39.51
CA LYS A 1125 1.73 62.19 40.11
C LYS A 1125 1.64 63.42 41.02
N TYR A 1126 2.72 63.74 41.74
CA TYR A 1126 2.71 64.69 42.87
C TYR A 1126 3.95 65.59 42.95
N GLY A 1127 4.99 65.32 42.15
CA GLY A 1127 6.29 65.99 42.21
C GLY A 1127 6.64 66.70 40.89
N ALA A 1128 7.92 66.80 40.57
CA ALA A 1128 8.39 67.63 39.46
C ALA A 1128 7.84 67.24 38.08
N LEU A 1129 7.72 65.94 37.78
CA LEU A 1129 7.31 65.48 36.45
C LEU A 1129 5.81 65.69 36.14
N ALA A 1130 5.02 66.12 37.14
CA ALA A 1130 3.63 66.57 36.96
C ALA A 1130 3.51 67.96 36.27
N THR A 1131 4.63 68.67 36.09
CA THR A 1131 4.74 69.98 35.42
C THR A 1131 5.69 69.90 34.22
N GLU A 1132 5.45 70.72 33.19
CA GLU A 1132 6.23 70.67 31.93
C GLU A 1132 7.71 71.07 32.12
N ASP A 1133 7.97 72.14 32.91
CA ASP A 1133 9.32 72.63 33.23
C ASP A 1133 10.07 71.78 34.29
N GLY A 1134 9.42 70.79 34.89
CA GLY A 1134 9.95 70.05 36.03
C GLY A 1134 11.07 69.07 35.67
N GLN A 1135 12.11 69.02 36.53
CA GLN A 1135 13.32 68.23 36.29
C GLN A 1135 13.66 67.31 37.47
N VAL A 1136 14.23 66.15 37.14
CA VAL A 1136 14.75 65.16 38.10
C VAL A 1136 16.24 64.96 37.86
N ASP A 1137 17.03 65.12 38.91
CA ASP A 1137 18.47 64.92 38.94
C ASP A 1137 18.80 63.64 39.72
N ILE A 1138 19.29 62.62 39.01
CA ILE A 1138 19.62 61.29 39.54
C ILE A 1138 21.14 61.13 39.44
N ARG A 1139 21.82 61.14 40.58
CA ARG A 1139 23.28 60.98 40.63
C ARG A 1139 23.72 59.90 41.59
N TRP A 1140 24.79 59.19 41.26
CA TRP A 1140 25.43 58.26 42.18
C TRP A 1140 26.94 58.28 42.07
N GLN A 1141 27.58 57.93 43.19
CA GLN A 1141 29.02 57.80 43.33
C GLN A 1141 29.34 56.71 44.34
N LEU A 1142 30.57 56.20 44.29
CA LEU A 1142 31.11 55.31 45.32
C LEU A 1142 32.04 56.12 46.23
N VAL A 1143 31.90 55.94 47.54
CA VAL A 1143 32.62 56.71 48.57
C VAL A 1143 33.30 55.72 49.52
N GLY A 1144 34.59 55.91 49.76
CA GLY A 1144 35.42 54.94 50.52
C GLY A 1144 36.01 53.84 49.63
N ASP A 1145 37.06 53.18 50.13
CA ASP A 1145 37.83 52.17 49.42
C ASP A 1145 37.69 50.78 50.07
N GLY A 1146 37.80 49.72 49.25
CA GLY A 1146 37.70 48.32 49.70
C GLY A 1146 36.40 48.04 50.47
N LYS A 1147 36.52 47.40 51.64
CA LYS A 1147 35.38 46.98 52.48
C LYS A 1147 34.52 48.11 53.05
N ASP A 1148 35.03 49.34 53.04
CA ASP A 1148 34.29 50.53 53.45
C ASP A 1148 33.72 51.31 52.23
N ARG A 1149 33.77 50.75 51.02
CA ARG A 1149 33.18 51.32 49.80
C ARG A 1149 31.65 51.33 49.91
N ARG A 1150 31.05 52.52 49.79
CA ARG A 1150 29.59 52.74 49.88
C ARG A 1150 29.04 53.35 48.61
N LEU A 1151 27.91 52.83 48.13
CA LEU A 1151 27.08 53.48 47.12
C LEU A 1151 26.33 54.65 47.79
N SER A 1152 26.55 55.86 47.29
CA SER A 1152 25.74 57.03 47.62
C SER A 1152 24.97 57.47 46.37
N LEU A 1153 23.66 57.23 46.35
CA LEU A 1153 22.74 57.61 45.27
C LEU A 1153 21.79 58.71 45.77
N ARG A 1154 21.69 59.81 45.01
CA ARG A 1154 20.76 60.91 45.27
C ARG A 1154 19.79 61.10 44.11
N TRP A 1155 18.50 61.11 44.43
CA TRP A 1155 17.40 61.62 43.59
C TRP A 1155 17.02 63.00 44.11
N SER A 1156 16.90 63.99 43.22
CA SER A 1156 16.54 65.36 43.57
C SER A 1156 15.57 65.93 42.54
N GLU A 1157 14.41 66.38 43.00
CA GLU A 1157 13.39 67.01 42.15
C GLU A 1157 13.49 68.54 42.21
N SER A 1158 13.13 69.21 41.11
CA SER A 1158 13.13 70.68 41.02
C SER A 1158 12.17 71.17 39.93
N GLY A 1159 11.74 72.44 40.00
CA GLY A 1159 10.80 73.03 39.04
C GLY A 1159 9.36 72.50 39.16
N GLY A 1160 9.06 71.70 40.20
CA GLY A 1160 7.75 71.13 40.46
C GLY A 1160 6.80 72.03 41.27
N PRO A 1161 5.57 71.56 41.53
CA PRO A 1161 4.66 72.20 42.47
C PRO A 1161 5.23 72.15 43.90
N PRO A 1162 4.86 73.09 44.80
CA PRO A 1162 5.36 73.13 46.17
C PRO A 1162 5.03 71.85 46.94
N VAL A 1163 6.07 71.11 47.35
CA VAL A 1163 5.90 69.80 47.98
C VAL A 1163 5.40 69.94 49.42
N ILE A 1164 4.35 69.18 49.75
CA ILE A 1164 3.79 69.08 51.11
C ILE A 1164 4.14 67.69 51.68
N PRO A 1165 4.72 67.59 52.90
CA PRO A 1165 5.02 66.30 53.52
C PRO A 1165 3.76 65.42 53.65
N PRO A 1166 3.82 64.13 53.24
CA PRO A 1166 2.64 63.28 53.17
C PRO A 1166 2.10 62.90 54.56
N THR A 1167 0.81 63.10 54.80
CA THR A 1167 0.11 62.80 56.06
C THR A 1167 -0.13 61.31 56.30
N ARG A 1168 0.17 60.44 55.32
CA ARG A 1168 0.12 58.98 55.41
C ARG A 1168 1.31 58.38 54.68
N LYS A 1169 1.99 57.37 55.27
CA LYS A 1169 3.00 56.57 54.56
C LYS A 1169 2.32 55.47 53.76
N GLY A 1170 2.33 55.59 52.43
CA GLY A 1170 1.84 54.56 51.51
C GLY A 1170 2.88 53.46 51.25
N PHE A 1171 2.55 52.45 50.43
CA PHE A 1171 3.48 51.37 50.11
C PHE A 1171 4.81 51.86 49.52
N GLY A 1172 4.79 52.80 48.55
CA GLY A 1172 6.01 53.36 47.97
C GLY A 1172 6.94 53.97 49.01
N SER A 1173 6.40 54.65 50.04
CA SER A 1173 7.18 55.16 51.17
C SER A 1173 7.82 54.05 52.00
N VAL A 1174 7.12 52.93 52.22
CA VAL A 1174 7.64 51.77 52.97
C VAL A 1174 8.66 50.97 52.15
N LEU A 1175 8.43 50.81 50.85
CA LEU A 1175 9.36 50.17 49.92
C LEU A 1175 10.69 50.92 49.89
N VAL A 1176 10.65 52.23 49.64
CA VAL A 1176 11.84 53.09 49.54
C VAL A 1176 12.53 53.26 50.90
N GLN A 1177 11.81 53.51 52.00
CA GLN A 1177 12.44 53.81 53.31
C GLN A 1177 12.78 52.59 54.16
N SER A 1178 12.23 51.40 53.88
CA SER A 1178 12.36 50.25 54.79
C SER A 1178 12.74 48.95 54.09
N VAL A 1179 12.08 48.59 52.98
CA VAL A 1179 12.44 47.35 52.24
C VAL A 1179 13.82 47.54 51.58
N LEU A 1180 13.99 48.61 50.80
CA LEU A 1180 15.25 48.95 50.14
C LEU A 1180 16.41 49.11 51.13
N ALA A 1181 16.17 49.75 52.27
CA ALA A 1181 17.18 49.91 53.32
C ALA A 1181 17.62 48.56 53.92
N THR A 1182 16.70 47.59 54.04
CA THR A 1182 16.99 46.25 54.55
C THR A 1182 17.75 45.41 53.53
N GLU A 1183 17.27 45.34 52.29
CA GLU A 1183 17.89 44.55 51.20
C GLU A 1183 19.30 45.04 50.83
N LEU A 1184 19.56 46.35 50.92
CA LEU A 1184 20.88 46.93 50.68
C LEU A 1184 21.78 47.01 51.92
N GLY A 1185 21.31 46.60 53.11
CA GLY A 1185 22.05 46.80 54.38
C GLY A 1185 22.40 48.27 54.66
N GLY A 1186 21.57 49.20 54.19
CA GLY A 1186 21.88 50.63 54.07
C GLY A 1186 20.92 51.55 54.82
N LYS A 1187 21.00 52.84 54.51
CA LYS A 1187 20.08 53.89 54.97
C LYS A 1187 19.42 54.55 53.78
N VAL A 1188 18.14 54.91 53.92
CA VAL A 1188 17.39 55.63 52.89
C VAL A 1188 16.61 56.77 53.52
N ASP A 1189 17.09 58.00 53.31
CA ASP A 1189 16.49 59.23 53.83
C ASP A 1189 15.73 59.95 52.72
N VAL A 1190 14.46 60.30 52.98
CA VAL A 1190 13.63 61.10 52.06
C VAL A 1190 13.23 62.40 52.74
N VAL A 1191 13.63 63.52 52.15
CA VAL A 1191 13.32 64.88 52.59
C VAL A 1191 12.31 65.49 51.63
N TYR A 1192 11.27 66.10 52.19
CA TYR A 1192 10.23 66.82 51.45
C TYR A 1192 10.49 68.33 51.61
N GLU A 1193 11.37 68.88 50.78
CA GLU A 1193 11.67 70.31 50.75
C GLU A 1193 10.61 71.03 49.89
N THR A 1194 10.26 72.27 50.20
CA THR A 1194 9.21 73.00 49.44
C THR A 1194 9.57 73.21 47.96
N SER A 1195 10.84 73.10 47.61
CA SER A 1195 11.39 73.14 46.24
C SER A 1195 11.38 71.79 45.49
N GLY A 1196 11.17 70.67 46.18
CA GLY A 1196 11.21 69.32 45.58
C GLY A 1196 11.49 68.20 46.59
N VAL A 1197 11.20 66.95 46.19
CA VAL A 1197 11.58 65.76 46.94
C VAL A 1197 13.07 65.46 46.75
N VAL A 1198 13.78 65.15 47.84
CA VAL A 1198 15.17 64.68 47.81
C VAL A 1198 15.23 63.31 48.50
N CYS A 1199 15.59 62.26 47.77
CA CYS A 1199 15.85 60.93 48.32
C CYS A 1199 17.36 60.65 48.26
N LYS A 1200 17.92 60.12 49.35
CA LYS A 1200 19.32 59.70 49.47
C LYS A 1200 19.37 58.24 49.91
N ILE A 1201 20.01 57.40 49.12
CA ILE A 1201 20.28 56.00 49.41
C ILE A 1201 21.78 55.86 49.69
N ASP A 1202 22.13 55.33 50.85
CA ASP A 1202 23.51 55.16 51.31
C ASP A 1202 23.73 53.71 51.79
N ALA A 1203 24.39 52.90 50.97
CA ALA A 1203 24.49 51.45 51.15
C ALA A 1203 25.95 50.96 51.08
N PRO A 1204 26.38 49.98 51.92
CA PRO A 1204 27.64 49.29 51.73
C PRO A 1204 27.64 48.51 50.40
N MET A 1205 28.77 48.49 49.71
CA MET A 1205 28.98 47.64 48.54
C MET A 1205 29.97 46.51 48.89
N PRO A 1206 29.68 45.24 48.58
CA PRO A 1206 30.61 44.14 48.83
C PRO A 1206 31.84 44.21 47.92
N ASP A 1207 32.96 43.66 48.38
CA ASP A 1207 34.21 43.55 47.61
C ASP A 1207 34.00 42.65 46.37
N GLY A 1208 33.93 43.27 45.19
CA GLY A 1208 34.33 42.66 43.92
C GLY A 1208 33.26 41.97 43.08
N GLN A 1209 32.89 42.60 41.97
CA GLN A 1209 32.91 41.94 40.65
C GLN A 1209 33.05 42.99 39.53
N GLU A 1210 34.26 43.49 39.35
CA GLU A 1210 34.63 44.18 38.10
C GLU A 1210 34.92 43.09 37.05
N LYS A 1211 33.90 42.72 36.26
CA LYS A 1211 34.14 42.03 34.98
C LYS A 1211 34.89 43.01 34.08
N GLY A 1212 36.16 42.70 33.82
CA GLY A 1212 37.01 43.55 32.98
C GLY A 1212 36.53 43.62 31.53
N GLU A 1213 36.96 44.68 30.84
CA GLU A 1213 36.75 44.84 29.40
C GLU A 1213 37.54 43.76 28.63
N THR A 1214 36.83 42.82 28.02
CA THR A 1214 37.36 41.92 26.97
C THR A 1214 36.41 41.95 25.78
N SER A 1215 36.99 41.97 24.58
CA SER A 1215 36.32 42.23 23.30
C SER A 1215 35.29 41.18 22.86
#